data_AF-A0A7C2JUN9-F1
#
_entry.id   AF-A0A7C2JUN9-F1
#
_cell.length_a   1.000
_cell.length_b   1.000
_cell.length_c   1.000
_cell.angle_alpha   90.00
_cell.angle_beta   90.00
_cell.angle_gamma   90.00
#
_symmetry.space_group_name_H-M   'P 1'
#
loop_
_entity.id
_entity.type
_entity.pdbx_description
1 polymer ?
#
loop_
_entity_poly.entity_id
_entity_poly.type
_entity_poly.pdbx_seq_one_letter_code
_entity_poly.pdbx_strand_id
1 'polypeptide(L)'
;IVIEVGPHHVLSTFERDPATAGVAWIATLRRDVDDLDSLLTALQALYVAGVEIDWRALHDTDGARRAALPLYPFQRQHYWAEAAVPVADGHARTSDSPVEHPLLGSRVESPLADRQFSAPITAERYAFVADHRVGGAVIMPGAGFIEAARAAGESALRGPVEIRDFELRQAMPVRAESTRLLHTVVSKEQGDETIRLYSREPQRDEAWTLHASGRWAPVAAPATPAAVDLEAIKRRCPQSIEHAAFYEKLAQRRLDFGPSLRGLRRAWSGDGEAFAEIELPDVVREEAGAYAAHPALLDACLQAIALATPRDTPADALYLPVRVGRFRVATPHATSCRVHARARLAGESSALLEGELTAYDERGHVVLEVTGLRFQAATPAVLRQLSARNVDEHLYEIAWEPLAQPAAHHQPVSTWLVRLPGDLSRRAVERGIPQYEEFFARFEKLCADYFAAALVELGWRESTPAASADELAAALRVAPNHRRLFERLLAIVAEIGVLREVDGRFAATGAPIASDLEARLDALLEAYPSAHAEIELVRRCGPAMARALRGECDPLELLFPGGSLATAEALYRDSPLAVVFNSSVADAVEELASGGRRLRILEIGAGTGGTASHVLERVGDRVDYTFTDVSGLFSNRARSRFAAYGNVVFRELDIEADPQSQGFPEHGFDVIIASNVIHATADLRSALRHVRSLLAPGGVLIALEVFAPHRWFDLTVGLTPGWWKFADRDLRRSYPTLRPAEWASLLAEMGFVHVRAVPGDATGEGVFARQGVLVAEEPASARAGGRWLILSDAAGRGRRLAEELEAHGASCHVVVPQELALTADAETARRNAFARLIDERSGGAWSGIVHLGALDTTAPLGNGIRDLDAALVSGCASVLDLTISCANAEPGRVSPIWIVTRGAQSVTGDESFVSPQHAT
;
A
#
# COMPACT_ATOMS: atom_id res chain seq x y z
N ILE A 1 18.07 -33.13 -41.72
CA ILE A 1 17.52 -34.47 -42.07
C ILE A 1 17.82 -34.71 -43.54
N VAL A 2 18.28 -35.91 -43.91
CA VAL A 2 18.48 -36.34 -45.30
C VAL A 2 17.57 -37.53 -45.56
N ILE A 3 16.83 -37.49 -46.66
CA ILE A 3 15.93 -38.57 -47.08
C ILE A 3 16.57 -39.29 -48.26
N GLU A 4 16.82 -40.58 -48.10
CA GLU A 4 17.27 -41.44 -49.19
C GLU A 4 16.05 -42.05 -49.90
N VAL A 5 15.75 -41.51 -51.08
CA VAL A 5 14.64 -41.97 -51.93
C VAL A 5 15.12 -43.06 -52.88
N GLY A 6 14.66 -44.29 -52.69
CA GLY A 6 15.06 -45.41 -53.52
C GLY A 6 14.60 -46.76 -52.95
N PRO A 7 14.72 -47.85 -53.72
CA PRO A 7 14.25 -49.19 -53.34
C PRO A 7 15.07 -49.85 -52.22
N HIS A 8 16.20 -49.25 -51.85
CA HIS A 8 17.06 -49.68 -50.74
C HIS A 8 17.96 -48.53 -50.28
N HIS A 9 18.53 -48.65 -49.09
CA HIS A 9 19.45 -47.68 -48.51
C HIS A 9 20.90 -48.02 -48.85
N VAL A 10 21.44 -47.39 -49.88
CA VAL A 10 22.82 -47.56 -50.35
C VAL A 10 23.67 -46.37 -49.94
N LEU A 11 23.11 -45.17 -50.02
CA LEU A 11 23.74 -43.89 -49.69
C LEU A 11 23.82 -43.64 -48.18
N SER A 12 23.00 -44.32 -47.38
CA SER A 12 23.06 -44.24 -45.91
C SER A 12 24.41 -44.69 -45.32
N THR A 13 25.28 -45.31 -46.12
CA THR A 13 26.68 -45.58 -45.72
C THR A 13 27.51 -44.32 -45.47
N PHE A 14 27.11 -43.16 -46.05
CA PHE A 14 27.73 -41.85 -45.81
C PHE A 14 27.41 -41.26 -44.43
N GLU A 15 26.49 -41.83 -43.66
CA GLU A 15 26.20 -41.41 -42.27
C GLU A 15 27.45 -41.49 -41.37
N ARG A 16 28.40 -42.37 -41.70
CA ARG A 16 29.66 -42.51 -40.97
C ARG A 16 30.70 -41.43 -41.30
N ASP A 17 30.41 -40.54 -42.24
CA ASP A 17 31.26 -39.40 -42.58
C ASP A 17 31.14 -38.31 -41.48
N PRO A 18 32.26 -37.91 -40.84
CA PRO A 18 32.26 -36.82 -39.84
C PRO A 18 31.64 -35.52 -40.35
N ALA A 19 31.67 -35.25 -41.66
CA ALA A 19 31.06 -34.07 -42.26
C ALA A 19 29.52 -34.06 -42.17
N THR A 20 28.90 -35.20 -41.83
CA THR A 20 27.45 -35.35 -41.67
C THR A 20 27.01 -35.58 -40.22
N ALA A 21 27.93 -35.36 -39.25
CA ALA A 21 27.64 -35.51 -37.83
C ALA A 21 26.46 -34.59 -37.40
N GLY A 22 25.45 -35.19 -36.77
CA GLY A 22 24.23 -34.49 -36.32
C GLY A 22 23.10 -34.42 -37.37
N VAL A 23 23.28 -35.02 -38.55
CA VAL A 23 22.23 -35.13 -39.58
C VAL A 23 21.54 -36.50 -39.49
N ALA A 24 20.22 -36.53 -39.26
CA ALA A 24 19.45 -37.76 -39.33
C ALA A 24 19.25 -38.23 -40.77
N TRP A 25 19.62 -39.48 -41.07
CA TRP A 25 19.43 -40.13 -42.37
C TRP A 25 18.22 -41.08 -42.31
N ILE A 26 17.28 -40.91 -43.24
CA ILE A 26 16.03 -41.68 -43.29
C ILE A 26 15.89 -42.30 -44.67
N ALA A 27 15.88 -43.62 -44.73
CA ALA A 27 15.64 -44.36 -45.96
C ALA A 27 14.15 -44.60 -46.19
N THR A 28 13.70 -44.42 -47.43
CA THR A 28 12.29 -44.60 -47.82
C THR A 28 11.90 -46.08 -47.97
N LEU A 29 12.78 -46.94 -48.50
CA LEU A 29 12.53 -48.38 -48.63
C LEU A 29 13.74 -49.20 -48.18
N ARG A 30 13.48 -50.43 -47.72
CA ARG A 30 14.50 -51.41 -47.31
C ARG A 30 14.24 -52.74 -48.01
N ARG A 31 15.31 -53.49 -48.24
CA ARG A 31 15.23 -54.79 -48.90
C ARG A 31 14.62 -55.78 -47.91
N ASP A 32 13.76 -56.65 -48.41
CA ASP A 32 13.13 -57.73 -47.64
C ASP A 32 12.23 -57.22 -46.48
N VAL A 33 11.78 -55.96 -46.56
CA VAL A 33 10.76 -55.36 -45.70
C VAL A 33 9.60 -54.95 -46.59
N ASP A 34 8.37 -55.05 -46.09
CA ASP A 34 7.20 -54.55 -46.81
C ASP A 34 7.36 -53.06 -47.15
N ASP A 35 6.96 -52.69 -48.37
CA ASP A 35 7.17 -51.33 -48.90
C ASP A 35 6.35 -50.30 -48.14
N LEU A 36 5.11 -50.65 -47.74
CA LEU A 36 4.23 -49.76 -47.00
C LEU A 36 4.74 -49.58 -45.56
N ASP A 37 5.14 -50.67 -44.90
CA ASP A 37 5.73 -50.60 -43.56
C ASP A 37 7.03 -49.77 -43.56
N SER A 38 7.86 -49.91 -44.59
CA SER A 38 9.09 -49.13 -44.74
C SER A 38 8.80 -47.63 -44.91
N LEU A 39 7.83 -47.27 -45.75
CA LEU A 39 7.42 -45.88 -45.96
C LEU A 39 6.76 -45.26 -44.73
N LEU A 40 5.89 -46.00 -44.03
CA LEU A 40 5.27 -45.54 -42.79
C LEU A 40 6.31 -45.34 -41.68
N THR A 41 7.31 -46.20 -41.60
CA THR A 41 8.44 -46.05 -40.67
C THR A 41 9.28 -44.80 -41.00
N ALA A 42 9.51 -44.52 -42.29
CA ALA A 42 10.21 -43.31 -42.71
C ALA A 42 9.40 -42.03 -42.35
N LEU A 43 8.08 -42.05 -42.58
CA LEU A 43 7.18 -40.96 -42.20
C LEU A 43 7.13 -40.75 -40.67
N GLN A 44 7.12 -41.83 -39.89
CA GLN A 44 7.22 -41.77 -38.43
C GLN A 44 8.51 -41.07 -38.00
N ALA A 45 9.65 -41.46 -38.57
CA ALA A 45 10.94 -40.86 -38.25
C ALA A 45 10.99 -39.36 -38.60
N LEU A 46 10.39 -38.95 -39.72
CA LEU A 46 10.25 -37.55 -40.11
C LEU A 46 9.36 -36.76 -39.13
N TYR A 47 8.23 -37.34 -38.73
CA TYR A 47 7.31 -36.71 -37.78
C TYR A 47 7.95 -36.50 -36.40
N VAL A 48 8.66 -37.52 -35.87
CA VAL A 48 9.39 -37.41 -34.59
C VAL A 48 10.52 -36.38 -34.68
N ALA A 49 11.12 -36.21 -35.85
CA ALA A 49 12.14 -35.20 -36.09
C ALA A 49 11.57 -33.78 -36.30
N GLY A 50 10.26 -33.59 -36.16
CA GLY A 50 9.58 -32.29 -36.23
C GLY A 50 9.27 -31.81 -37.64
N VAL A 51 9.36 -32.68 -38.66
CA VAL A 51 8.96 -32.34 -40.02
C VAL A 51 7.44 -32.30 -40.10
N GLU A 52 6.90 -31.24 -40.69
CA GLU A 52 5.46 -31.12 -40.94
C GLU A 52 5.05 -32.12 -42.05
N ILE A 53 4.24 -33.11 -41.67
CA ILE A 53 3.73 -34.15 -42.58
C ILE A 53 2.29 -33.82 -42.95
N ASP A 54 2.01 -33.73 -44.24
CA ASP A 54 0.64 -33.68 -44.73
C ASP A 54 -0.03 -35.06 -44.65
N TRP A 55 -0.60 -35.36 -43.49
CA TRP A 55 -1.33 -36.59 -43.25
C TRP A 55 -2.61 -36.72 -44.12
N ARG A 56 -3.12 -35.62 -44.70
CA ARG A 56 -4.29 -35.70 -45.59
C ARG A 56 -3.92 -36.40 -46.88
N ALA A 57 -2.76 -36.11 -47.45
CA ALA A 57 -2.27 -36.74 -48.67
C ALA A 57 -2.11 -38.28 -48.56
N LEU A 58 -1.90 -38.80 -47.34
CA LEU A 58 -1.79 -40.25 -47.08
C LEU A 58 -3.14 -40.95 -46.98
N HIS A 59 -4.20 -40.25 -46.57
CA HIS A 59 -5.49 -40.84 -46.22
C HIS A 59 -6.64 -40.46 -47.17
N ASP A 60 -6.36 -39.66 -48.20
CA ASP A 60 -7.35 -39.14 -49.14
C ASP A 60 -8.03 -40.24 -49.98
N THR A 61 -7.44 -41.43 -50.07
CA THR A 61 -7.92 -42.55 -50.90
C THR A 61 -8.76 -43.61 -50.16
N ASP A 62 -8.72 -43.66 -48.82
CA ASP A 62 -9.25 -44.80 -48.05
C ASP A 62 -10.48 -44.48 -47.17
N GLY A 63 -11.02 -43.26 -47.23
CA GLY A 63 -12.22 -42.88 -46.47
C GLY A 63 -12.03 -42.90 -44.95
N ALA A 64 -10.78 -42.90 -44.46
CA ALA A 64 -10.44 -42.92 -43.05
C ALA A 64 -10.94 -41.67 -42.32
N ARG A 65 -11.51 -41.85 -41.12
CA ARG A 65 -12.00 -40.74 -40.27
C ARG A 65 -11.04 -40.48 -39.13
N ARG A 66 -10.76 -39.20 -38.83
CA ARG A 66 -10.01 -38.81 -37.62
C ARG A 66 -10.79 -39.23 -36.37
N ALA A 67 -10.20 -40.07 -35.54
CA ALA A 67 -10.72 -40.42 -34.22
C ALA A 67 -9.96 -39.66 -33.14
N ALA A 68 -10.68 -39.08 -32.17
CA ALA A 68 -10.05 -38.53 -30.98
C ALA A 68 -9.59 -39.68 -30.09
N LEU A 69 -8.28 -39.88 -29.98
CA LEU A 69 -7.70 -40.81 -29.03
C LEU A 69 -7.58 -40.14 -27.66
N PRO A 70 -7.62 -40.91 -26.55
CA PRO A 70 -7.35 -40.39 -25.22
C PRO A 70 -6.02 -39.64 -25.22
N LEU A 71 -6.03 -38.42 -24.69
CA LEU A 71 -4.84 -37.59 -24.56
C LEU A 71 -3.82 -38.23 -23.61
N TYR A 72 -2.61 -37.67 -23.63
CA TYR A 72 -1.45 -38.07 -22.82
C TYR A 72 -1.86 -38.65 -21.46
N PRO A 73 -1.47 -39.90 -21.14
CA PRO A 73 -1.73 -40.45 -19.83
C PRO A 73 -0.85 -39.69 -18.83
N PHE A 74 -1.43 -38.68 -18.19
CA PHE A 74 -0.78 -37.98 -17.10
C PHE A 74 -0.22 -39.03 -16.14
N GLN A 75 1.05 -38.90 -15.75
CA GLN A 75 1.58 -39.61 -14.60
C GLN A 75 0.73 -39.14 -13.42
N ARG A 76 -0.32 -39.90 -13.06
CA ARG A 76 -1.32 -39.59 -12.04
C ARG A 76 -0.72 -39.63 -10.63
N GLN A 77 0.35 -38.90 -10.43
CA GLN A 77 0.96 -38.66 -9.14
C GLN A 77 0.27 -37.45 -8.52
N HIS A 78 -0.24 -37.64 -7.30
CA HIS A 78 -0.82 -36.56 -6.52
C HIS A 78 0.30 -35.64 -6.05
N TYR A 79 0.44 -34.49 -6.72
CA TYR A 79 1.28 -33.38 -6.28
C TYR A 79 0.37 -32.23 -5.83
N TRP A 80 -0.14 -32.34 -4.60
CA TRP A 80 -0.85 -31.25 -3.93
C TRP A 80 0.09 -30.59 -2.92
N ALA A 81 0.22 -29.26 -3.00
CA ALA A 81 0.74 -28.49 -1.88
C ALA A 81 -0.42 -28.34 -0.88
N GLU A 82 -0.48 -29.19 0.14
CA GLU A 82 -1.32 -28.97 1.31
C GLU A 82 -0.70 -27.83 2.15
N ALA A 83 -0.71 -26.62 1.58
CA ALA A 83 -0.68 -25.43 2.40
C ALA A 83 -2.03 -25.39 3.11
N ALA A 84 -2.03 -25.35 4.44
CA ALA A 84 -3.22 -25.09 5.24
C ALA A 84 -3.71 -23.66 4.94
N VAL A 85 -4.38 -23.48 3.80
CA VAL A 85 -5.12 -22.29 3.42
C VAL A 85 -6.56 -22.76 3.21
N PRO A 86 -7.44 -22.63 4.22
CA PRO A 86 -8.85 -22.89 3.99
C PRO A 86 -9.41 -21.68 3.24
N VAL A 87 -9.46 -21.75 1.91
CA VAL A 87 -10.35 -20.91 1.12
C VAL A 87 -11.13 -21.76 0.13
N ALA A 88 -12.44 -21.76 0.35
CA ALA A 88 -13.52 -21.88 -0.61
C ALA A 88 -13.36 -22.93 -1.73
N ASP A 89 -13.81 -24.14 -1.45
CA ASP A 89 -14.83 -24.75 -2.33
C ASP A 89 -15.79 -25.59 -1.49
N GLY A 90 -17.08 -25.33 -1.67
CA GLY A 90 -18.14 -26.18 -1.15
C GLY A 90 -18.03 -27.58 -1.78
N HIS A 91 -18.55 -28.58 -1.06
CA HIS A 91 -18.51 -30.02 -1.37
C HIS A 91 -17.35 -30.82 -0.76
N ALA A 92 -17.11 -30.64 0.54
CA ALA A 92 -16.59 -31.72 1.36
C ALA A 92 -17.15 -31.64 2.79
N ARG A 93 -18.31 -32.28 3.01
CA ARG A 93 -18.69 -32.77 4.35
C ARG A 93 -17.63 -33.79 4.75
N THR A 94 -16.57 -33.36 5.41
CA THR A 94 -15.55 -34.24 5.98
C THR A 94 -15.54 -34.08 7.50
N SER A 95 -16.00 -35.14 8.15
CA SER A 95 -15.85 -35.54 9.56
C SER A 95 -16.16 -34.54 10.69
N ASP A 96 -17.30 -34.78 11.35
CA ASP A 96 -17.55 -34.80 12.81
C ASP A 96 -17.30 -33.58 13.72
N SER A 97 -16.92 -32.40 13.23
CA SER A 97 -17.05 -31.17 14.03
C SER A 97 -18.36 -30.43 13.72
N PRO A 98 -19.29 -30.26 14.69
CA PRO A 98 -20.50 -29.48 14.45
C PRO A 98 -20.13 -28.03 14.15
N VAL A 99 -20.74 -27.44 13.11
CA VAL A 99 -20.62 -26.00 12.83
C VAL A 99 -21.06 -25.24 14.08
N GLU A 100 -20.14 -24.57 14.78
CA GLU A 100 -20.41 -23.99 16.10
C GLU A 100 -21.41 -22.80 16.01
N HIS A 101 -21.36 -21.99 14.94
CA HIS A 101 -22.30 -20.89 14.66
C HIS A 101 -22.07 -20.33 13.23
N PRO A 102 -23.10 -19.92 12.44
CA PRO A 102 -22.91 -19.48 11.05
C PRO A 102 -21.89 -18.34 10.88
N LEU A 103 -21.91 -17.34 11.78
CA LEU A 103 -21.01 -16.19 11.75
C LEU A 103 -19.64 -16.42 12.40
N LEU A 104 -19.41 -17.59 13.02
CA LEU A 104 -18.09 -17.96 13.54
C LEU A 104 -17.36 -18.94 12.62
N GLY A 105 -18.10 -19.69 11.79
CA GLY A 105 -17.50 -20.64 10.87
C GLY A 105 -16.70 -21.70 11.62
N SER A 106 -15.42 -21.84 11.26
CA SER A 106 -14.50 -22.81 11.86
C SER A 106 -13.64 -22.16 12.94
N ARG A 107 -13.38 -22.91 14.02
CA ARG A 107 -12.37 -22.55 15.00
C ARG A 107 -10.97 -22.65 14.38
N VAL A 108 -10.16 -21.61 14.57
CA VAL A 108 -8.76 -21.58 14.15
C VAL A 108 -7.92 -22.23 15.24
N GLU A 109 -7.13 -23.23 14.87
CA GLU A 109 -6.14 -23.80 15.78
C GLU A 109 -5.00 -22.80 15.98
N SER A 110 -4.79 -22.40 17.22
CA SER A 110 -3.78 -21.43 17.62
C SER A 110 -3.16 -21.86 18.94
N PRO A 111 -1.83 -21.74 19.10
CA PRO A 111 -1.17 -21.99 20.38
C PRO A 111 -1.41 -20.87 21.40
N LEU A 112 -1.99 -19.74 20.97
CA LEU A 112 -2.33 -18.61 21.84
C LEU A 112 -3.49 -18.98 22.78
N ALA A 113 -3.53 -18.32 23.93
CA ALA A 113 -4.62 -18.50 24.91
C ALA A 113 -5.98 -18.05 24.35
N ASP A 114 -5.97 -17.06 23.44
CA ASP A 114 -7.15 -16.55 22.76
C ASP A 114 -7.80 -17.61 21.87
N ARG A 115 -9.14 -17.70 21.93
CA ARG A 115 -9.88 -18.53 20.98
C ARG A 115 -10.19 -17.70 19.75
N GLN A 116 -10.00 -18.30 18.59
CA GLN A 116 -10.11 -17.63 17.32
C GLN A 116 -11.06 -18.40 16.40
N PHE A 117 -11.85 -17.67 15.64
CA PHE A 117 -12.85 -18.18 14.72
C PHE A 117 -12.73 -17.48 13.37
N SER A 118 -13.00 -18.20 12.28
CA SER A 118 -12.93 -17.68 10.93
C SER A 118 -14.15 -18.09 10.13
N ALA A 119 -14.88 -17.11 9.60
CA ALA A 119 -16.10 -17.30 8.83
C ALA A 119 -16.04 -16.56 7.49
N PRO A 120 -16.24 -17.23 6.35
CA PRO A 120 -16.45 -16.55 5.09
C PRO A 120 -17.83 -15.89 5.07
N ILE A 121 -17.85 -14.57 4.81
CA ILE A 121 -19.04 -13.73 4.71
C ILE A 121 -19.20 -13.28 3.26
N THR A 122 -20.32 -13.65 2.65
CA THR A 122 -20.68 -13.31 1.27
C THR A 122 -22.14 -12.84 1.22
N ALA A 123 -22.46 -11.96 0.28
CA ALA A 123 -23.84 -11.50 0.09
C ALA A 123 -24.74 -12.66 -0.41
N GLU A 124 -24.18 -13.60 -1.15
CA GLU A 124 -24.88 -14.75 -1.72
C GLU A 124 -25.33 -15.74 -0.64
N ARG A 125 -24.57 -15.84 0.47
CA ARG A 125 -24.84 -16.79 1.54
C ARG A 125 -25.74 -16.21 2.63
N TYR A 126 -25.65 -14.92 2.89
CA TYR A 126 -26.37 -14.28 3.98
C TYR A 126 -27.32 -13.22 3.42
N ALA A 127 -28.60 -13.58 3.27
CA ALA A 127 -29.61 -12.68 2.72
C ALA A 127 -29.69 -11.34 3.48
N PHE A 128 -29.58 -11.39 4.82
CA PHE A 128 -29.56 -10.20 5.67
C PHE A 128 -28.33 -9.30 5.44
N VAL A 129 -27.24 -9.82 4.87
CA VAL A 129 -26.09 -9.00 4.46
C VAL A 129 -26.41 -8.33 3.13
N ALA A 130 -26.87 -9.09 2.13
CA ALA A 130 -27.22 -8.56 0.80
C ALA A 130 -28.27 -7.45 0.84
N ASP A 131 -29.20 -7.54 1.79
CA ASP A 131 -30.29 -6.60 1.98
C ASP A 131 -29.96 -5.44 2.93
N HIS A 132 -28.76 -5.39 3.51
CA HIS A 132 -28.33 -4.27 4.36
C HIS A 132 -27.59 -3.22 3.55
N ARG A 133 -28.35 -2.31 2.92
CA ARG A 133 -27.79 -1.29 2.02
C ARG A 133 -27.78 0.09 2.67
N VAL A 134 -26.59 0.67 2.76
CA VAL A 134 -26.36 1.99 3.38
C VAL A 134 -25.60 2.85 2.40
N GLY A 135 -26.17 4.00 2.01
CA GLY A 135 -25.53 4.90 1.05
C GLY A 135 -25.30 4.26 -0.33
N GLY A 136 -26.11 3.27 -0.70
CA GLY A 136 -25.97 2.50 -1.95
C GLY A 136 -25.03 1.29 -1.87
N ALA A 137 -24.31 1.08 -0.76
CA ALA A 137 -23.39 -0.04 -0.58
C ALA A 137 -23.97 -1.15 0.30
N VAL A 138 -23.62 -2.40 0.00
CA VAL A 138 -23.94 -3.57 0.81
C VAL A 138 -22.94 -3.65 1.97
N ILE A 139 -23.42 -3.46 3.20
CA ILE A 139 -22.60 -3.38 4.41
C ILE A 139 -23.04 -4.45 5.39
N MET A 140 -22.12 -5.12 6.08
CA MET A 140 -22.46 -6.01 7.20
C MET A 140 -23.24 -5.25 8.28
N PRO A 141 -24.45 -5.72 8.68
CA PRO A 141 -25.20 -5.08 9.76
C PRO A 141 -24.42 -5.13 11.08
N GLY A 142 -24.54 -4.05 11.87
CA GLY A 142 -24.04 -4.03 13.25
C GLY A 142 -24.61 -5.17 14.10
N ALA A 143 -25.87 -5.53 13.86
CA ALA A 143 -26.53 -6.69 14.48
C ALA A 143 -25.79 -8.02 14.23
N GLY A 144 -25.20 -8.20 13.06
CA GLY A 144 -24.41 -9.39 12.74
C GLY A 144 -23.10 -9.45 13.55
N PHE A 145 -22.42 -8.32 13.73
CA PHE A 145 -21.22 -8.27 14.59
C PHE A 145 -21.57 -8.54 16.06
N ILE A 146 -22.70 -8.01 16.55
CA ILE A 146 -23.16 -8.23 17.92
C ILE A 146 -23.46 -9.71 18.18
N GLU A 147 -24.16 -10.38 17.25
CA GLU A 147 -24.47 -11.81 17.37
C GLU A 147 -23.21 -12.69 17.25
N ALA A 148 -22.28 -12.35 16.34
CA ALA A 148 -20.99 -13.04 16.24
C ALA A 148 -20.18 -12.90 17.55
N ALA A 149 -20.12 -11.71 18.13
CA ALA A 149 -19.45 -11.48 19.41
C ALA A 149 -20.09 -12.29 20.54
N ARG A 150 -21.43 -12.27 20.66
CA ARG A 150 -22.16 -13.08 21.64
C ARG A 150 -21.84 -14.56 21.50
N ALA A 151 -21.95 -15.11 20.29
CA ALA A 151 -21.66 -16.51 20.02
C ALA A 151 -20.22 -16.88 20.39
N ALA A 152 -19.23 -16.03 20.10
CA ALA A 152 -17.84 -16.27 20.45
C ALA A 152 -17.62 -16.26 21.97
N GLY A 153 -18.23 -15.30 22.68
CA GLY A 153 -18.21 -15.23 24.14
C GLY A 153 -18.85 -16.46 24.79
N GLU A 154 -20.01 -16.93 24.29
CA GLU A 154 -20.64 -18.15 24.80
C GLU A 154 -19.80 -19.39 24.57
N SER A 155 -19.16 -19.51 23.39
CA SER A 155 -18.22 -20.60 23.14
C SER A 155 -17.09 -20.57 24.18
N ALA A 156 -16.49 -19.40 24.44
CA ALA A 156 -15.40 -19.21 25.41
C ALA A 156 -15.81 -19.49 26.88
N LEU A 157 -17.00 -19.06 27.28
CA LEU A 157 -17.55 -19.28 28.62
C LEU A 157 -18.05 -20.73 28.82
N ARG A 158 -18.62 -21.33 27.76
CA ARG A 158 -19.54 -22.48 27.80
C ARG A 158 -20.81 -22.20 28.59
N GLY A 159 -21.43 -21.06 28.32
CA GLY A 159 -22.65 -20.61 28.98
C GLY A 159 -23.10 -19.25 28.45
N PRO A 160 -24.29 -18.76 28.89
CA PRO A 160 -24.84 -17.51 28.38
C PRO A 160 -23.96 -16.31 28.77
N VAL A 161 -23.71 -15.43 27.80
CA VAL A 161 -22.96 -14.19 27.97
C VAL A 161 -23.82 -12.97 27.64
N GLU A 162 -23.44 -11.84 28.23
CA GLU A 162 -23.82 -10.53 27.74
C GLU A 162 -22.61 -9.83 27.14
N ILE A 163 -22.86 -9.01 26.12
CA ILE A 163 -21.84 -8.18 25.49
C ILE A 163 -21.91 -6.79 26.11
N ARG A 164 -20.74 -6.22 26.43
CA ARG A 164 -20.59 -4.91 27.07
C ARG A 164 -19.62 -4.03 26.31
N ASP A 165 -19.86 -2.73 26.34
CA ASP A 165 -19.00 -1.69 25.75
C ASP A 165 -18.56 -2.03 24.32
N PHE A 166 -19.51 -2.47 23.50
CA PHE A 166 -19.25 -2.91 22.14
C PHE A 166 -19.25 -1.71 21.20
N GLU A 167 -18.14 -1.50 20.52
CA GLU A 167 -17.91 -0.40 19.60
C GLU A 167 -17.88 -0.92 18.16
N LEU A 168 -18.65 -0.28 17.30
CA LEU A 168 -18.63 -0.47 15.85
C LEU A 168 -17.72 0.60 15.27
N ARG A 169 -16.47 0.23 14.98
CA ARG A 169 -15.39 1.15 14.62
C ARG A 169 -15.36 1.46 13.13
N GLN A 170 -15.57 0.45 12.30
CA GLN A 170 -15.49 0.58 10.86
C GLN A 170 -16.50 -0.34 10.16
N ALA A 171 -17.21 0.19 9.17
CA ALA A 171 -18.12 -0.60 8.34
C ALA A 171 -17.37 -1.69 7.56
N MET A 172 -18.01 -2.85 7.35
CA MET A 172 -17.48 -3.93 6.51
C MET A 172 -18.31 -4.03 5.23
N PRO A 173 -17.84 -3.47 4.11
CA PRO A 173 -18.49 -3.65 2.81
C PRO A 173 -18.32 -5.08 2.29
N VAL A 174 -19.39 -5.65 1.74
CA VAL A 174 -19.41 -7.00 1.15
C VAL A 174 -19.87 -6.84 -0.31
N ARG A 175 -18.98 -7.06 -1.28
CA ARG A 175 -19.33 -6.92 -2.70
C ARG A 175 -20.05 -8.17 -3.18
N ALA A 176 -20.84 -8.04 -4.25
CA ALA A 176 -21.66 -9.11 -4.82
C ALA A 176 -20.86 -10.32 -5.36
N GLU A 177 -19.53 -10.22 -5.48
CA GLU A 177 -18.67 -11.31 -5.94
C GLU A 177 -17.46 -11.50 -5.03
N SER A 178 -17.45 -10.86 -3.86
CA SER A 178 -16.32 -10.95 -2.92
C SER A 178 -16.67 -11.73 -1.66
N THR A 179 -15.69 -12.49 -1.18
CA THR A 179 -15.75 -13.10 0.15
C THR A 179 -14.95 -12.25 1.13
N ARG A 180 -15.59 -11.79 2.21
CA ARG A 180 -14.90 -11.22 3.36
C ARG A 180 -14.66 -12.33 4.38
N LEU A 181 -13.41 -12.57 4.75
CA LEU A 181 -13.10 -13.49 5.84
C LEU A 181 -13.24 -12.75 7.17
N LEU A 182 -14.29 -13.04 7.92
CA LEU A 182 -14.52 -12.48 9.26
C LEU A 182 -13.77 -13.32 10.30
N HIS A 183 -12.82 -12.71 10.99
CA HIS A 183 -12.02 -13.33 12.04
C HIS A 183 -12.41 -12.78 13.41
N THR A 184 -12.92 -13.64 14.28
CA THR A 184 -13.35 -13.26 15.63
C THR A 184 -12.36 -13.81 16.65
N VAL A 185 -11.77 -12.91 17.44
CA VAL A 185 -10.82 -13.24 18.51
C VAL A 185 -11.48 -12.97 19.85
N VAL A 186 -11.47 -13.97 20.75
CA VAL A 186 -12.00 -13.86 22.11
C VAL A 186 -10.92 -14.22 23.13
N SER A 187 -10.62 -13.26 24.01
CA SER A 187 -9.72 -13.45 25.15
C SER A 187 -10.50 -13.87 26.39
N LYS A 188 -9.89 -14.72 27.21
CA LYS A 188 -10.41 -15.24 28.48
C LYS A 188 -9.50 -14.93 29.67
N GLU A 189 -8.51 -14.07 29.51
CA GLU A 189 -7.64 -13.70 30.62
C GLU A 189 -8.43 -12.88 31.66
N GLN A 190 -8.23 -13.17 32.95
CA GLN A 190 -8.96 -12.51 34.04
C GLN A 190 -8.73 -11.00 33.99
N GLY A 191 -9.80 -10.23 33.78
CA GLY A 191 -9.74 -8.76 33.67
C GLY A 191 -9.53 -8.23 32.25
N ASP A 192 -9.37 -9.10 31.24
CA ASP A 192 -9.30 -8.74 29.82
C ASP A 192 -10.25 -9.59 28.94
N GLU A 193 -11.46 -9.87 29.41
CA GLU A 193 -12.51 -10.59 28.67
C GLU A 193 -13.00 -9.77 27.46
N THR A 194 -12.19 -9.76 26.41
CA THR A 194 -12.37 -8.92 25.22
C THR A 194 -12.75 -9.76 24.00
N ILE A 195 -13.48 -9.14 23.08
CA ILE A 195 -13.82 -9.67 21.76
C ILE A 195 -13.42 -8.65 20.71
N ARG A 196 -12.76 -9.10 19.65
CA ARG A 196 -12.35 -8.29 18.50
C ARG A 196 -12.72 -8.99 17.20
N LEU A 197 -13.31 -8.26 16.27
CA LEU A 197 -13.79 -8.77 14.99
C LEU A 197 -13.07 -8.06 13.85
N TYR A 198 -12.27 -8.82 13.11
CA TYR A 198 -11.46 -8.36 11.99
C TYR A 198 -12.00 -8.89 10.67
N SER A 199 -11.75 -8.21 9.56
CA SER A 199 -11.93 -8.83 8.24
C SER A 199 -10.83 -8.47 7.25
N ARG A 200 -10.72 -9.31 6.21
CA ARG A 200 -9.94 -9.06 4.98
C ARG A 200 -10.57 -9.78 3.80
N GLU A 201 -10.28 -9.37 2.58
CA GLU A 201 -10.57 -10.16 1.37
C GLU A 201 -9.42 -11.17 1.12
N PRO A 202 -9.66 -12.49 1.10
CA PRO A 202 -8.59 -13.49 0.95
C PRO A 202 -7.78 -13.37 -0.34
N GLN A 203 -8.39 -12.90 -1.43
CA GLN A 203 -7.78 -12.79 -2.76
C GLN A 203 -6.98 -11.50 -2.95
N ARG A 204 -7.04 -10.57 -2.00
CA ARG A 204 -6.28 -9.32 -2.01
C ARG A 204 -5.24 -9.37 -0.89
N ASP A 205 -4.06 -8.84 -1.17
CA ASP A 205 -3.06 -8.60 -0.13
C ASP A 205 -3.45 -7.36 0.68
N GLU A 206 -4.46 -7.53 1.55
CA GLU A 206 -5.06 -6.49 2.40
C GLU A 206 -4.72 -6.77 3.87
N ALA A 207 -4.34 -5.73 4.61
CA ALA A 207 -4.20 -5.80 6.06
C ALA A 207 -5.56 -6.10 6.75
N TRP A 208 -5.53 -6.78 7.89
CA TRP A 208 -6.73 -7.02 8.68
C TRP A 208 -7.34 -5.71 9.17
N THR A 209 -8.62 -5.50 8.88
CA THR A 209 -9.37 -4.33 9.34
C THR A 209 -10.17 -4.68 10.58
N LEU A 210 -9.98 -3.95 11.68
CA LEU A 210 -10.81 -4.08 12.90
C LEU A 210 -12.15 -3.39 12.70
N HIS A 211 -13.24 -4.16 12.64
CA HIS A 211 -14.59 -3.62 12.45
C HIS A 211 -15.30 -3.34 13.77
N ALA A 212 -15.15 -4.24 14.74
CA ALA A 212 -15.84 -4.14 16.01
C ALA A 212 -15.02 -4.72 17.16
N SER A 213 -15.22 -4.16 18.36
CA SER A 213 -14.56 -4.64 19.57
C SER A 213 -15.43 -4.38 20.80
N GLY A 214 -15.37 -5.25 21.80
CA GLY A 214 -16.03 -5.01 23.08
C GLY A 214 -15.58 -6.01 24.13
N ARG A 215 -16.38 -6.13 25.20
CA ARG A 215 -16.16 -7.09 26.28
C ARG A 215 -17.31 -8.07 26.35
N TRP A 216 -17.05 -9.23 26.96
CA TRP A 216 -18.07 -10.22 27.26
C TRP A 216 -18.05 -10.54 28.76
N ALA A 217 -19.22 -10.85 29.31
CA ALA A 217 -19.34 -11.23 30.71
C ALA A 217 -20.38 -12.34 30.87
N PRO A 218 -20.20 -13.26 31.85
CA PRO A 218 -21.25 -14.19 32.23
C PRO A 218 -22.54 -13.45 32.57
N VAL A 219 -23.68 -13.96 32.11
CA VAL A 219 -24.97 -13.45 32.53
C VAL A 219 -25.18 -13.79 34.00
N ALA A 220 -25.31 -12.78 34.87
CA ALA A 220 -25.71 -13.00 36.25
C ALA A 220 -27.11 -13.65 36.28
N ALA A 221 -27.33 -14.59 37.21
CA ALA A 221 -28.61 -15.30 37.35
C ALA A 221 -29.77 -14.29 37.34
N PRO A 222 -30.70 -14.34 36.36
CA PRO A 222 -31.76 -13.36 36.28
C PRO A 222 -32.68 -13.47 37.49
N ALA A 223 -32.96 -12.34 38.14
CA ALA A 223 -34.29 -12.17 38.70
C ALA A 223 -35.25 -12.17 37.51
N THR A 224 -36.21 -13.10 37.45
CA THR A 224 -37.23 -13.10 36.39
C THR A 224 -38.03 -11.80 36.50
N PRO A 225 -37.88 -10.85 35.57
CA PRO A 225 -38.62 -9.61 35.65
C PRO A 225 -40.10 -9.92 35.50
N ALA A 226 -40.96 -9.22 36.24
CA ALA A 226 -42.40 -9.35 36.05
C ALA A 226 -42.78 -8.97 34.61
N ALA A 227 -43.77 -9.67 34.06
CA ALA A 227 -44.31 -9.35 32.74
C ALA A 227 -44.79 -7.88 32.68
N VAL A 228 -44.43 -7.19 31.61
CA VAL A 228 -44.79 -5.78 31.41
C VAL A 228 -46.12 -5.67 30.66
N ASP A 229 -46.97 -4.71 31.04
CA ASP A 229 -48.18 -4.35 30.29
C ASP A 229 -47.80 -3.66 28.97
N LEU A 230 -47.75 -4.44 27.88
CA LEU A 230 -47.43 -3.97 26.54
C LEU A 230 -48.45 -2.95 26.02
N GLU A 231 -49.73 -3.08 26.39
CA GLU A 231 -50.77 -2.14 25.98
C GLU A 231 -50.60 -0.79 26.70
N ALA A 232 -50.08 -0.78 27.92
CA ALA A 232 -49.69 0.48 28.58
C ALA A 232 -48.56 1.20 27.84
N ILE A 233 -47.57 0.49 27.31
CA ILE A 233 -46.49 1.09 26.51
C ILE A 233 -47.09 1.65 25.21
N LYS A 234 -47.86 0.85 24.49
CA LYS A 234 -48.50 1.23 23.23
C LYS A 234 -49.39 2.46 23.36
N ARG A 235 -50.18 2.59 24.45
CA ARG A 235 -51.02 3.77 24.72
C ARG A 235 -50.22 5.09 24.83
N ARG A 236 -48.93 5.04 25.20
CA ARG A 236 -48.07 6.23 25.27
C ARG A 236 -47.49 6.63 23.91
N CYS A 237 -47.62 5.77 22.90
CA CYS A 237 -47.23 6.00 21.51
C CYS A 237 -48.50 6.19 20.65
N PRO A 238 -49.11 7.39 20.59
CA PRO A 238 -50.41 7.58 19.94
C PRO A 238 -50.36 7.58 18.41
N GLN A 239 -49.19 7.80 17.80
CA GLN A 239 -49.08 7.96 16.35
C GLN A 239 -48.83 6.62 15.68
N SER A 240 -49.80 6.09 14.92
CA SER A 240 -49.62 4.89 14.12
C SER A 240 -48.72 5.17 12.91
N ILE A 241 -47.76 4.28 12.65
CA ILE A 241 -46.83 4.35 11.53
C ILE A 241 -47.07 3.15 10.62
N GLU A 242 -47.39 3.43 9.35
CA GLU A 242 -47.55 2.41 8.32
C GLU A 242 -46.19 1.79 7.93
N HIS A 243 -46.17 0.46 7.79
CA HIS A 243 -44.95 -0.31 7.45
C HIS A 243 -44.25 0.22 6.19
N ALA A 244 -45.01 0.44 5.10
CA ALA A 244 -44.45 0.90 3.84
C ALA A 244 -43.83 2.31 3.97
N ALA A 245 -44.55 3.22 4.64
CA ALA A 245 -44.09 4.58 4.87
C ALA A 245 -42.82 4.63 5.73
N PHE A 246 -42.65 3.70 6.68
CA PHE A 246 -41.43 3.59 7.47
C PHE A 246 -40.21 3.28 6.60
N TYR A 247 -40.28 2.22 5.78
CA TYR A 247 -39.16 1.83 4.92
C TYR A 247 -38.91 2.80 3.78
N GLU A 248 -39.94 3.46 3.23
CA GLU A 248 -39.78 4.57 2.28
C GLU A 248 -39.01 5.74 2.89
N LYS A 249 -39.32 6.11 4.14
CA LYS A 249 -38.61 7.18 4.86
C LYS A 249 -37.15 6.83 5.15
N LEU A 250 -36.86 5.56 5.43
CA LEU A 250 -35.49 5.07 5.59
C LEU A 250 -34.72 5.09 4.26
N ALA A 251 -35.34 4.67 3.16
CA ALA A 251 -34.77 4.73 1.82
C ALA A 251 -34.44 6.17 1.40
N GLN A 252 -35.31 7.14 1.70
CA GLN A 252 -35.04 8.58 1.49
C GLN A 252 -33.80 9.07 2.26
N ARG A 253 -33.47 8.43 3.38
CA ARG A 253 -32.27 8.68 4.18
C ARG A 253 -31.07 7.80 3.78
N ARG A 254 -31.16 7.11 2.64
CA ARG A 254 -30.14 6.19 2.09
C ARG A 254 -29.93 4.93 2.94
N LEU A 255 -30.96 4.48 3.65
CA LEU A 255 -31.04 3.19 4.34
C LEU A 255 -32.01 2.28 3.57
N ASP A 256 -31.48 1.62 2.55
CA ASP A 256 -32.26 0.85 1.57
C ASP A 256 -32.34 -0.63 1.97
N PHE A 257 -33.04 -0.92 3.08
CA PHE A 257 -33.21 -2.28 3.56
C PHE A 257 -33.99 -3.14 2.55
N GLY A 258 -33.47 -4.32 2.19
CA GLY A 258 -34.14 -5.31 1.36
C GLY A 258 -35.04 -6.28 2.17
N PRO A 259 -35.69 -7.26 1.51
CA PRO A 259 -36.78 -8.06 2.08
C PRO A 259 -36.45 -8.81 3.38
N SER A 260 -35.24 -9.34 3.53
CA SER A 260 -34.81 -10.07 4.73
C SER A 260 -34.62 -9.19 5.96
N LEU A 261 -34.51 -7.87 5.80
CA LEU A 261 -34.37 -6.91 6.89
C LEU A 261 -35.64 -6.08 7.16
N ARG A 262 -36.72 -6.35 6.42
CA ARG A 262 -38.00 -5.65 6.57
C ARG A 262 -38.93 -6.33 7.59
N GLY A 263 -38.44 -6.48 8.82
CA GLY A 263 -39.14 -7.21 9.89
C GLY A 263 -40.24 -6.43 10.63
N LEU A 264 -40.32 -5.11 10.48
CA LEU A 264 -41.36 -4.31 11.16
C LEU A 264 -42.75 -4.66 10.63
N ARG A 265 -43.73 -4.97 11.48
CA ARG A 265 -45.12 -5.24 11.05
C ARG A 265 -46.04 -4.06 11.32
N ARG A 266 -46.02 -3.56 12.55
CA ARG A 266 -46.82 -2.41 13.00
C ARG A 266 -45.98 -1.58 13.94
N ALA A 267 -46.13 -0.27 13.86
CA ALA A 267 -45.37 0.66 14.69
C ALA A 267 -46.26 1.77 15.20
N TRP A 268 -45.92 2.24 16.40
CA TRP A 268 -46.50 3.40 17.03
C TRP A 268 -45.38 4.27 17.59
N SER A 269 -45.43 5.57 17.35
CA SER A 269 -44.46 6.53 17.89
C SER A 269 -45.10 7.49 18.89
N GLY A 270 -44.29 7.90 19.87
CA GLY A 270 -44.54 8.99 20.82
C GLY A 270 -43.37 9.98 20.79
N ASP A 271 -43.30 10.86 21.79
CA ASP A 271 -42.19 11.80 21.92
C ASP A 271 -41.01 11.13 22.64
N GLY A 272 -39.92 10.86 21.90
CA GLY A 272 -38.73 10.18 22.43
C GLY A 272 -38.91 8.67 22.70
N GLU A 273 -40.04 8.08 22.31
CA GLU A 273 -40.31 6.65 22.49
C GLU A 273 -41.16 6.05 21.37
N ALA A 274 -41.04 4.74 21.17
CA ALA A 274 -41.80 3.98 20.18
C ALA A 274 -42.13 2.56 20.66
N PHE A 275 -43.23 2.04 20.13
CA PHE A 275 -43.65 0.65 20.29
C PHE A 275 -43.75 0.01 18.90
N ALA A 276 -43.11 -1.14 18.70
CA ALA A 276 -43.06 -1.82 17.41
C ALA A 276 -43.36 -3.32 17.56
N GLU A 277 -44.18 -3.85 16.67
CA GLU A 277 -44.35 -5.29 16.48
C GLU A 277 -43.42 -5.73 15.36
N ILE A 278 -42.49 -6.64 15.67
CA ILE A 278 -41.44 -7.09 14.76
C ILE A 278 -41.53 -8.59 14.60
N GLU A 279 -41.35 -9.04 13.37
CA GLU A 279 -41.31 -10.45 13.01
C GLU A 279 -40.16 -10.70 12.03
N LEU A 280 -39.49 -11.84 12.19
CA LEU A 280 -38.45 -12.27 11.27
C LEU A 280 -39.07 -12.57 9.89
N PRO A 281 -38.61 -11.94 8.79
CA PRO A 281 -39.15 -12.19 7.47
C PRO A 281 -39.02 -13.65 7.04
N ASP A 282 -39.99 -14.15 6.25
CA ASP A 282 -40.07 -15.57 5.87
C ASP A 282 -38.82 -16.07 5.14
N VAL A 283 -38.16 -15.20 4.37
CA VAL A 283 -36.92 -15.51 3.62
C VAL A 283 -35.75 -15.94 4.50
N VAL A 284 -35.73 -15.56 5.78
CA VAL A 284 -34.67 -15.91 6.75
C VAL A 284 -35.23 -16.63 7.99
N ARG A 285 -36.53 -16.93 8.01
CA ARG A 285 -37.20 -17.49 9.20
C ARG A 285 -36.68 -18.88 9.57
N GLU A 286 -36.38 -19.71 8.57
CA GLU A 286 -35.88 -21.07 8.78
C GLU A 286 -34.49 -21.09 9.44
N GLU A 287 -33.72 -20.00 9.30
CA GLU A 287 -32.38 -19.85 9.88
C GLU A 287 -32.39 -19.48 11.37
N ALA A 288 -33.55 -19.09 11.93
CA ALA A 288 -33.66 -18.56 13.29
C ALA A 288 -33.06 -19.48 14.38
N GLY A 289 -33.17 -20.80 14.19
CA GLY A 289 -32.61 -21.79 15.13
C GLY A 289 -31.09 -21.79 15.22
N ALA A 290 -30.39 -21.23 14.23
CA ALA A 290 -28.92 -21.17 14.20
C ALA A 290 -28.34 -19.98 15.00
N TYR A 291 -29.19 -19.04 15.42
CA TYR A 291 -28.79 -17.80 16.10
C TYR A 291 -29.55 -17.66 17.41
N ALA A 292 -28.93 -17.12 18.47
CA ALA A 292 -29.71 -16.80 19.67
C ALA A 292 -30.59 -15.56 19.42
N ALA A 293 -30.07 -14.56 18.71
CA ALA A 293 -30.86 -13.51 18.11
C ALA A 293 -30.47 -13.43 16.63
N HIS A 294 -31.40 -13.79 15.74
CA HIS A 294 -31.14 -13.70 14.30
C HIS A 294 -30.77 -12.26 13.91
N PRO A 295 -29.67 -12.01 13.17
CA PRO A 295 -29.21 -10.67 12.84
C PRO A 295 -30.30 -9.76 12.24
N ALA A 296 -31.16 -10.31 11.38
CA ALA A 296 -32.30 -9.56 10.84
C ALA A 296 -33.37 -9.16 11.86
N LEU A 297 -33.65 -10.00 12.87
CA LEU A 297 -34.60 -9.64 13.93
C LEU A 297 -33.98 -8.56 14.84
N LEU A 298 -32.71 -8.72 15.20
CA LEU A 298 -31.98 -7.74 16.01
C LEU A 298 -31.85 -6.40 15.28
N ASP A 299 -31.54 -6.41 13.98
CA ASP A 299 -31.46 -5.19 13.19
C ASP A 299 -32.82 -4.51 13.08
N ALA A 300 -33.91 -5.25 12.85
CA ALA A 300 -35.25 -4.69 12.89
C ALA A 300 -35.59 -4.06 14.26
N CYS A 301 -35.11 -4.63 15.37
CA CYS A 301 -35.22 -3.99 16.69
C CYS A 301 -34.45 -2.66 16.72
N LEU A 302 -33.22 -2.61 16.21
CA LEU A 302 -32.44 -1.37 16.12
C LEU A 302 -33.12 -0.32 15.22
N GLN A 303 -33.75 -0.75 14.11
CA GLN A 303 -34.54 0.13 13.24
C GLN A 303 -35.67 0.84 14.01
N ALA A 304 -36.23 0.23 15.07
CA ALA A 304 -37.26 0.85 15.89
C ALA A 304 -36.78 2.11 16.65
N ILE A 305 -35.46 2.31 16.82
CA ILE A 305 -34.91 3.55 17.37
C ILE A 305 -35.23 4.75 16.46
N ALA A 306 -35.29 4.54 15.14
CA ALA A 306 -35.66 5.59 14.19
C ALA A 306 -37.11 6.08 14.36
N LEU A 307 -37.98 5.26 14.97
CA LEU A 307 -39.35 5.61 15.32
C LEU A 307 -39.44 6.41 16.64
N ALA A 308 -38.48 6.22 17.54
CA ALA A 308 -38.40 6.88 18.85
C ALA A 308 -37.63 8.22 18.80
N THR A 309 -37.18 8.63 17.62
CA THR A 309 -36.32 9.81 17.42
C THR A 309 -37.09 11.12 17.71
N PRO A 310 -36.55 12.06 18.51
CA PRO A 310 -37.24 13.32 18.85
C PRO A 310 -37.58 14.18 17.63
N ARG A 311 -38.65 15.01 17.74
CA ARG A 311 -39.15 15.86 16.64
C ARG A 311 -38.12 16.84 16.08
N ASP A 312 -37.18 17.29 16.90
CA ASP A 312 -36.14 18.26 16.52
C ASP A 312 -34.98 17.63 15.73
N THR A 313 -35.06 16.33 15.43
CA THR A 313 -34.02 15.63 14.67
C THR A 313 -34.11 16.02 13.18
N PRO A 314 -32.99 16.37 12.52
CA PRO A 314 -33.00 16.74 11.11
C PRO A 314 -33.63 15.66 10.23
N ALA A 315 -34.52 16.06 9.31
CA ALA A 315 -35.31 15.15 8.51
C ALA A 315 -34.47 14.17 7.67
N ASP A 316 -33.33 14.65 7.16
CA ASP A 316 -32.43 13.96 6.21
C ASP A 316 -31.21 13.30 6.88
N ALA A 317 -31.11 13.33 8.22
CA ALA A 317 -29.96 12.77 8.92
C ALA A 317 -29.95 11.22 8.83
N LEU A 318 -28.84 10.69 8.35
CA LEU A 318 -28.51 9.27 8.39
C LEU A 318 -27.76 8.96 9.69
N TYR A 319 -28.33 8.13 10.56
CA TYR A 319 -27.69 7.71 11.81
C TYR A 319 -27.25 6.25 11.71
N LEU A 320 -25.98 5.99 12.05
CA LEU A 320 -25.40 4.65 12.09
C LEU A 320 -25.01 4.27 13.53
N PRO A 321 -25.21 3.01 13.95
CA PRO A 321 -24.82 2.57 15.28
C PRO A 321 -23.29 2.56 15.42
N VAL A 322 -22.78 3.19 16.47
CA VAL A 322 -21.33 3.25 16.78
C VAL A 322 -20.98 2.60 18.11
N ARG A 323 -21.95 2.48 19.03
CA ARG A 323 -21.74 1.82 20.33
C ARG A 323 -22.99 1.13 20.84
N VAL A 324 -22.78 0.00 21.51
CA VAL A 324 -23.76 -0.72 22.33
C VAL A 324 -23.17 -0.88 23.74
N GLY A 325 -23.76 -0.20 24.72
CA GLY A 325 -23.31 -0.29 26.11
C GLY A 325 -23.48 -1.69 26.68
N ARG A 326 -24.65 -2.30 26.47
CA ARG A 326 -24.94 -3.68 26.88
C ARG A 326 -25.92 -4.34 25.93
N PHE A 327 -25.65 -5.59 25.55
CA PHE A 327 -26.55 -6.47 24.80
C PHE A 327 -26.73 -7.80 25.51
N ARG A 328 -27.98 -8.23 25.65
CA ARG A 328 -28.34 -9.51 26.27
C ARG A 328 -29.52 -10.15 25.56
N VAL A 329 -29.44 -11.46 25.36
CA VAL A 329 -30.56 -12.30 24.94
C VAL A 329 -31.10 -13.06 26.16
N ALA A 330 -32.41 -12.95 26.40
CA ALA A 330 -33.10 -13.66 27.47
C ALA A 330 -33.86 -14.88 26.95
N THR A 331 -34.47 -14.76 25.76
CA THR A 331 -35.17 -15.87 25.07
C THR A 331 -34.52 -16.08 23.71
N PRO A 332 -33.66 -17.10 23.54
CA PRO A 332 -32.99 -17.36 22.27
C PRO A 332 -33.95 -17.89 21.21
N HIS A 333 -33.57 -17.76 19.94
CA HIS A 333 -34.31 -18.25 18.77
C HIS A 333 -35.70 -17.63 18.56
N ALA A 334 -35.97 -16.48 19.18
CA ALA A 334 -37.21 -15.76 18.94
C ALA A 334 -37.35 -15.41 17.45
N THR A 335 -38.54 -15.61 16.89
CA THR A 335 -38.88 -15.23 15.51
C THR A 335 -39.77 -13.99 15.45
N SER A 336 -40.21 -13.49 16.60
CA SER A 336 -41.07 -12.31 16.71
C SER A 336 -40.95 -11.68 18.08
N CYS A 337 -41.09 -10.35 18.17
CA CYS A 337 -41.08 -9.63 19.43
C CYS A 337 -41.83 -8.29 19.36
N ARG A 338 -42.17 -7.74 20.53
CA ARG A 338 -42.71 -6.39 20.72
C ARG A 338 -41.60 -5.53 21.29
N VAL A 339 -41.16 -4.52 20.55
CA VAL A 339 -40.05 -3.65 20.94
C VAL A 339 -40.59 -2.36 21.54
N HIS A 340 -40.09 -2.02 22.72
CA HIS A 340 -40.19 -0.68 23.28
C HIS A 340 -38.83 -0.02 23.11
N ALA A 341 -38.78 1.04 22.31
CA ALA A 341 -37.58 1.80 21.99
C ALA A 341 -37.69 3.20 22.59
N ARG A 342 -36.58 3.74 23.08
CA ARG A 342 -36.46 5.12 23.54
C ARG A 342 -35.22 5.75 22.93
N ALA A 343 -35.34 7.00 22.53
CA ALA A 343 -34.22 7.73 21.96
C ALA A 343 -34.26 9.21 22.34
N ARG A 344 -33.07 9.79 22.48
CA ARG A 344 -32.88 11.21 22.76
C ARG A 344 -31.63 11.71 22.06
N LEU A 345 -31.63 12.98 21.66
CA LEU A 345 -30.42 13.64 21.21
C LEU A 345 -29.48 13.87 22.41
N ALA A 346 -28.18 13.71 22.19
CA ALA A 346 -27.15 13.94 23.19
C ALA A 346 -26.25 15.12 22.78
N GLY A 347 -26.17 16.12 23.65
CA GLY A 347 -25.45 17.37 23.41
C GLY A 347 -26.28 18.42 22.67
N GLU A 348 -25.67 19.59 22.45
CA GLU A 348 -26.30 20.72 21.72
C GLU A 348 -26.32 20.49 20.20
N SER A 349 -25.41 19.64 19.68
CA SER A 349 -25.41 19.22 18.28
C SER A 349 -26.33 18.01 18.06
N SER A 350 -27.13 18.01 17.00
CA SER A 350 -27.93 16.84 16.57
C SER A 350 -27.07 15.67 16.02
N ALA A 351 -25.75 15.68 16.22
CA ALA A 351 -24.83 14.69 15.68
C ALA A 351 -24.87 13.32 16.38
N LEU A 352 -25.33 13.27 17.63
CA LEU A 352 -25.33 12.06 18.47
C LEU A 352 -26.75 11.74 18.97
N LEU A 353 -27.21 10.53 18.67
CA LEU A 353 -28.47 9.99 19.17
C LEU A 353 -28.17 8.87 20.16
N GLU A 354 -28.67 9.00 21.38
CA GLU A 354 -28.60 7.94 22.39
C GLU A 354 -29.94 7.22 22.48
N GLY A 355 -29.90 5.90 22.63
CA GLY A 355 -31.10 5.10 22.73
C GLY A 355 -30.95 3.85 23.58
N GLU A 356 -32.09 3.24 23.82
CA GLU A 356 -32.23 1.94 24.47
C GLU A 356 -33.47 1.25 23.92
N LEU A 357 -33.45 -0.08 23.92
CA LEU A 357 -34.62 -0.85 23.57
C LEU A 357 -34.72 -2.14 24.36
N THR A 358 -35.95 -2.55 24.62
CA THR A 358 -36.26 -3.85 25.20
C THR A 358 -37.30 -4.52 24.30
N ALA A 359 -37.03 -5.77 23.92
CA ALA A 359 -37.94 -6.58 23.14
C ALA A 359 -38.65 -7.59 24.07
N TYR A 360 -39.93 -7.79 23.85
CA TYR A 360 -40.79 -8.66 24.65
C TYR A 360 -41.50 -9.73 23.80
N ASP A 361 -41.89 -10.84 24.42
CA ASP A 361 -42.81 -11.82 23.84
C ASP A 361 -44.27 -11.29 23.86
N GLU A 362 -45.25 -12.09 23.43
CA GLU A 362 -46.66 -11.67 23.44
C GLU A 362 -47.26 -11.50 24.84
N ARG A 363 -46.59 -12.07 25.85
CA ARG A 363 -47.02 -12.08 27.25
C ARG A 363 -46.33 -11.00 28.08
N GLY A 364 -45.42 -10.22 27.48
CA GLY A 364 -44.68 -9.16 28.15
C GLY A 364 -43.38 -9.61 28.84
N HIS A 365 -42.88 -10.82 28.57
CA HIS A 365 -41.58 -11.28 29.07
C HIS A 365 -40.45 -10.83 28.15
N VAL A 366 -39.28 -10.53 28.72
CA VAL A 366 -38.12 -10.05 27.98
C VAL A 366 -37.56 -11.13 27.04
N VAL A 367 -37.37 -10.75 25.77
CA VAL A 367 -36.70 -11.54 24.73
C VAL A 367 -35.25 -11.11 24.60
N LEU A 368 -34.99 -9.81 24.47
CA LEU A 368 -33.65 -9.23 24.45
C LEU A 368 -33.65 -7.79 24.98
N GLU A 369 -32.48 -7.35 25.44
CA GLU A 369 -32.23 -6.01 25.96
C GLU A 369 -31.03 -5.40 25.28
N VAL A 370 -31.15 -4.14 24.88
CA VAL A 370 -30.04 -3.34 24.35
C VAL A 370 -30.04 -1.98 25.03
N THR A 371 -29.00 -1.67 25.79
CA THR A 371 -28.88 -0.39 26.49
C THR A 371 -27.59 0.34 26.13
N GLY A 372 -27.58 1.66 26.32
CA GLY A 372 -26.44 2.50 25.95
C GLY A 372 -26.15 2.46 24.45
N LEU A 373 -27.19 2.38 23.60
CA LEU A 373 -27.03 2.52 22.17
C LEU A 373 -26.60 3.95 21.85
N ARG A 374 -25.58 4.09 21.01
CA ARG A 374 -25.21 5.37 20.41
C ARG A 374 -25.21 5.25 18.91
N PHE A 375 -25.88 6.20 18.28
CA PHE A 375 -25.84 6.37 16.84
C PHE A 375 -25.24 7.73 16.51
N GLN A 376 -24.41 7.76 15.48
CA GLN A 376 -23.76 8.96 15.01
C GLN A 376 -24.28 9.33 13.63
N ALA A 377 -24.52 10.63 13.41
CA ALA A 377 -24.88 11.15 12.10
C ALA A 377 -23.72 10.93 11.11
N ALA A 378 -23.99 10.27 9.98
CA ALA A 378 -23.02 10.03 8.94
C ALA A 378 -22.65 11.34 8.25
N THR A 379 -21.35 11.62 8.14
CA THR A 379 -20.87 12.79 7.41
C THR A 379 -20.86 12.51 5.90
N PRO A 380 -20.88 13.55 5.04
CA PRO A 380 -20.72 13.37 3.60
C PRO A 380 -19.43 12.62 3.22
N ALA A 381 -18.37 12.74 4.03
CA ALA A 381 -17.12 12.01 3.82
C ALA A 381 -17.28 10.51 4.06
N VAL A 382 -17.96 10.10 5.13
CA VAL A 382 -18.28 8.68 5.41
C VAL A 382 -19.19 8.12 4.31
N LEU A 383 -20.20 8.88 3.90
CA LEU A 383 -21.08 8.47 2.80
C LEU A 383 -20.34 8.26 1.48
N ARG A 384 -19.39 9.15 1.13
CA ARG A 384 -18.54 8.97 -0.05
C ARG A 384 -17.65 7.74 0.07
N GLN A 385 -17.07 7.47 1.23
CA GLN A 385 -16.28 6.25 1.44
C GLN A 385 -17.12 4.98 1.27
N LEU A 386 -18.38 5.01 1.71
CA LEU A 386 -19.31 3.89 1.53
C LEU A 386 -19.73 3.74 0.06
N SER A 387 -19.96 4.85 -0.67
CA SER A 387 -20.50 4.83 -2.04
C SER A 387 -19.46 4.69 -3.15
N ALA A 388 -18.17 4.95 -2.89
CA ALA A 388 -17.12 5.10 -3.89
C ALA A 388 -16.72 3.84 -4.69
N ARG A 389 -17.49 2.74 -4.67
CA ARG A 389 -17.11 1.50 -5.37
C ARG A 389 -18.28 0.73 -5.98
N ASN A 390 -18.94 1.31 -6.98
CA ASN A 390 -19.77 0.50 -7.88
C ASN A 390 -20.08 1.07 -9.27
N VAL A 391 -19.76 2.33 -9.58
CA VAL A 391 -19.95 2.86 -10.95
C VAL A 391 -18.71 3.59 -11.44
N ASP A 392 -18.06 4.39 -10.58
CA ASP A 392 -16.81 5.09 -10.93
C ASP A 392 -15.63 4.14 -11.17
N GLU A 393 -15.66 2.91 -10.63
CA GLU A 393 -14.65 1.87 -10.91
C GLU A 393 -14.84 1.19 -12.29
N HIS A 394 -15.95 1.48 -12.99
CA HIS A 394 -16.29 0.91 -14.29
C HIS A 394 -16.51 1.96 -15.39
N LEU A 395 -16.51 3.24 -15.04
CA LEU A 395 -16.54 4.36 -15.98
C LEU A 395 -15.14 4.92 -16.13
N TYR A 396 -14.61 4.84 -17.34
CA TYR A 396 -13.37 5.51 -17.69
C TYR A 396 -13.71 6.93 -18.16
N GLU A 397 -13.27 7.93 -17.42
CA GLU A 397 -13.19 9.31 -17.91
C GLU A 397 -11.79 9.54 -18.48
N ILE A 398 -11.71 10.14 -19.68
CA ILE A 398 -10.43 10.63 -20.19
C ILE A 398 -10.11 11.91 -19.42
N ALA A 399 -9.41 11.75 -18.31
CA ALA A 399 -8.86 12.85 -17.54
C ALA A 399 -7.52 13.27 -18.15
N TRP A 400 -7.46 14.48 -18.69
CA TRP A 400 -6.20 15.09 -19.12
C TRP A 400 -5.47 15.59 -17.87
N GLU A 401 -4.56 14.77 -17.35
CA GLU A 401 -3.63 15.22 -16.33
C GLU A 401 -2.55 16.09 -16.99
N PRO A 402 -2.30 17.31 -16.48
CA PRO A 402 -1.21 18.11 -16.98
C PRO A 402 0.11 17.37 -16.72
N LEU A 403 0.71 16.84 -17.79
CA LEU A 403 2.11 16.41 -17.75
C LEU A 403 2.93 17.70 -17.68
N ALA A 404 3.27 18.09 -16.45
CA ALA A 404 4.01 19.30 -16.19
C ALA A 404 5.35 19.23 -16.97
N GLN A 405 5.50 20.10 -17.97
CA GLN A 405 6.74 20.20 -18.72
C GLN A 405 7.89 20.48 -17.73
N PRO A 406 9.05 19.80 -17.83
CA PRO A 406 10.23 20.20 -17.08
C PRO A 406 10.54 21.65 -17.47
N ALA A 407 10.39 22.57 -16.51
CA ALA A 407 10.59 23.98 -16.77
C ALA A 407 12.09 24.25 -16.96
N ALA A 408 12.45 24.78 -18.12
CA ALA A 408 13.75 25.38 -18.31
C ALA A 408 13.86 26.62 -17.40
N HIS A 409 14.98 26.68 -16.66
CA HIS A 409 15.44 27.78 -15.80
C HIS A 409 15.02 27.75 -14.32
N HIS A 410 15.84 27.06 -13.52
CA HIS A 410 16.03 27.35 -12.10
C HIS A 410 16.99 28.56 -11.93
N GLN A 411 16.78 29.40 -10.91
CA GLN A 411 17.89 30.21 -10.40
C GLN A 411 18.99 29.25 -9.92
N PRO A 412 20.28 29.49 -10.19
CA PRO A 412 21.34 28.57 -9.80
C PRO A 412 21.31 28.32 -8.29
N VAL A 413 21.18 27.06 -7.87
CA VAL A 413 21.16 26.60 -6.47
C VAL A 413 22.34 27.16 -5.65
N SER A 414 23.43 27.47 -6.35
CA SER A 414 24.66 28.11 -5.87
C SER A 414 24.50 29.38 -5.02
N THR A 415 23.48 30.23 -5.23
CA THR A 415 23.37 31.52 -4.53
C THR A 415 22.91 31.39 -3.07
N TRP A 416 22.03 30.44 -2.76
CA TRP A 416 21.49 30.26 -1.41
C TRP A 416 22.19 29.14 -0.63
N LEU A 417 22.79 28.15 -1.31
CA LEU A 417 23.69 27.17 -0.70
C LEU A 417 24.78 27.81 0.17
N VAL A 418 25.22 29.02 -0.18
CA VAL A 418 26.23 29.79 0.57
C VAL A 418 25.72 30.30 1.92
N ARG A 419 24.41 30.55 2.07
CA ARG A 419 23.80 31.13 3.27
C ARG A 419 23.40 30.09 4.32
N LEU A 420 23.02 28.89 3.87
CA LEU A 420 22.56 27.78 4.73
C LEU A 420 23.42 27.53 5.99
N PRO A 421 24.76 27.47 5.94
CA PRO A 421 25.57 27.22 7.13
C PRO A 421 25.46 28.34 8.18
N GLY A 422 25.41 29.61 7.75
CA GLY A 422 25.31 30.74 8.66
C GLY A 422 23.96 30.81 9.38
N ASP A 423 22.87 30.51 8.66
CA ASP A 423 21.53 30.46 9.23
C ASP A 423 21.37 29.27 10.19
N LEU A 424 22.00 28.13 9.89
CA LEU A 424 22.03 26.96 10.78
C LEU A 424 22.78 27.26 12.08
N SER A 425 23.97 27.85 12.01
CA SER A 425 24.74 28.23 13.21
C SER A 425 23.99 29.23 14.10
N ARG A 426 23.29 30.21 13.49
CA ARG A 426 22.48 31.17 14.26
C ARG A 426 21.34 30.48 14.99
N ARG A 427 20.58 29.63 14.30
CA ARG A 427 19.45 28.87 14.90
C ARG A 427 19.90 27.89 15.96
N ALA A 428 21.06 27.26 15.76
CA ALA A 428 21.65 26.37 16.75
C ALA A 428 21.81 27.09 18.10
N VAL A 429 22.29 28.33 18.09
CA VAL A 429 22.41 29.16 19.30
C VAL A 429 21.03 29.56 19.83
N GLU A 430 20.13 30.05 18.97
CA GLU A 430 18.76 30.47 19.36
C GLU A 430 17.95 29.34 20.00
N ARG A 431 18.19 28.09 19.58
CA ARG A 431 17.49 26.89 20.06
C ARG A 431 18.23 26.15 21.19
N GLY A 432 19.33 26.70 21.69
CA GLY A 432 20.06 26.14 22.83
C GLY A 432 20.80 24.83 22.52
N ILE A 433 21.26 24.65 21.27
CA ILE A 433 22.05 23.48 20.90
C ILE A 433 23.34 23.33 21.72
N PRO A 434 24.08 24.39 22.13
CA PRO A 434 25.25 24.21 23.00
C PRO A 434 24.95 23.49 24.32
N GLN A 435 23.82 23.79 24.97
CA GLN A 435 23.37 23.06 26.17
C GLN A 435 22.93 21.64 25.84
N TYR A 436 22.35 21.45 24.66
CA TYR A 436 21.91 20.16 24.16
C TYR A 436 23.08 19.25 23.75
N GLU A 437 24.22 19.81 23.33
CA GLU A 437 25.47 19.07 23.10
C GLU A 437 26.04 18.51 24.40
N GLU A 438 25.97 19.28 25.49
CA GLU A 438 26.35 18.79 26.82
C GLU A 438 25.46 17.62 27.27
N PHE A 439 24.14 17.73 27.04
CA PHE A 439 23.21 16.62 27.23
C PHE A 439 23.65 15.40 26.43
N PHE A 440 23.89 15.54 25.12
CA PHE A 440 24.24 14.42 24.25
C PHE A 440 25.53 13.72 24.67
N ALA A 441 26.54 14.47 25.10
CA ALA A 441 27.80 13.89 25.59
C ALA A 441 27.57 12.98 26.81
N ARG A 442 26.73 13.42 27.76
CA ARG A 442 26.37 12.62 28.96
C ARG A 442 25.43 11.46 28.61
N PHE A 443 24.48 11.70 27.71
CA PHE A 443 23.47 10.75 27.27
C PHE A 443 24.07 9.57 26.47
N GLU A 444 24.96 9.83 25.52
CA GLU A 444 25.67 8.79 24.76
C GLU A 444 26.57 7.91 25.65
N LYS A 445 27.14 8.49 26.72
CA LYS A 445 27.89 7.73 27.72
C LYS A 445 26.95 6.80 28.50
N LEU A 446 25.79 7.30 28.93
CA LEU A 446 24.79 6.50 29.62
C LEU A 446 24.24 5.38 28.73
N CYS A 447 24.07 5.62 27.43
CA CYS A 447 23.67 4.59 26.47
C CYS A 447 24.71 3.45 26.38
N ALA A 448 26.01 3.77 26.43
CA ALA A 448 27.05 2.75 26.48
C ALA A 448 27.00 1.92 27.77
N ASP A 449 26.66 2.54 28.90
CA ASP A 449 26.49 1.85 30.17
C ASP A 449 25.29 0.87 30.13
N TYR A 450 24.19 1.23 29.45
CA TYR A 450 23.08 0.30 29.19
C TYR A 450 23.50 -0.92 28.37
N PHE A 451 24.39 -0.75 27.39
CA PHE A 451 24.95 -1.88 26.64
C PHE A 451 25.80 -2.81 27.51
N ALA A 452 26.62 -2.26 28.40
CA ALA A 452 27.38 -3.06 29.36
C ALA A 452 26.48 -3.80 30.34
N ALA A 453 25.41 -3.15 30.83
CA ALA A 453 24.42 -3.79 31.69
C ALA A 453 23.68 -4.93 30.96
N ALA A 454 23.26 -4.70 29.72
CA ALA A 454 22.61 -5.73 28.89
C ALA A 454 23.53 -6.94 28.65
N LEU A 455 24.84 -6.74 28.46
CA LEU A 455 25.80 -7.82 28.32
C LEU A 455 25.83 -8.72 29.58
N VAL A 456 25.79 -8.13 30.77
CA VAL A 456 25.73 -8.86 32.05
C VAL A 456 24.40 -9.60 32.20
N GLU A 457 23.28 -8.97 31.87
CA GLU A 457 21.94 -9.57 31.91
C GLU A 457 21.82 -10.76 30.95
N LEU A 458 22.46 -10.67 29.78
CA LEU A 458 22.57 -11.78 28.83
C LEU A 458 23.32 -13.00 29.40
N GLY A 459 24.09 -12.83 30.48
CA GLY A 459 24.80 -13.90 31.18
C GLY A 459 26.32 -13.80 31.10
N TRP A 460 26.88 -12.74 30.50
CA TRP A 460 28.32 -12.52 30.51
C TRP A 460 28.83 -12.21 31.92
N ARG A 461 30.04 -12.67 32.25
CA ARG A 461 30.72 -12.46 33.52
C ARG A 461 32.18 -12.11 33.26
N GLU A 462 32.87 -11.50 34.22
CA GLU A 462 34.32 -11.24 34.10
C GLU A 462 35.15 -12.52 33.93
N SER A 463 34.65 -13.65 34.44
CA SER A 463 35.23 -14.98 34.27
C SER A 463 34.93 -15.61 32.91
N THR A 464 34.10 -14.99 32.06
CA THR A 464 33.80 -15.49 30.71
C THR A 464 35.11 -15.52 29.90
N PRO A 465 35.50 -16.68 29.33
CA PRO A 465 36.71 -16.79 28.53
C PRO A 465 36.71 -15.82 27.34
N ALA A 466 37.90 -15.38 26.94
CA ALA A 466 38.04 -14.55 25.75
C ALA A 466 37.48 -15.29 24.53
N ALA A 467 36.53 -14.69 23.83
CA ALA A 467 35.73 -15.33 22.78
C ALA A 467 35.47 -14.39 21.61
N SER A 468 35.28 -14.95 20.41
CA SER A 468 34.84 -14.15 19.26
C SER A 468 33.40 -13.67 19.45
N ALA A 469 32.98 -12.66 18.68
CA ALA A 469 31.59 -12.17 18.71
C ALA A 469 30.58 -13.30 18.45
N ASP A 470 30.91 -14.22 17.54
CA ASP A 470 30.07 -15.37 17.18
C ASP A 470 29.94 -16.40 18.31
N GLU A 471 31.06 -16.71 18.96
CA GLU A 471 31.09 -17.61 20.12
C GLU A 471 30.28 -17.03 21.27
N LEU A 472 30.40 -15.71 21.52
CA LEU A 472 29.62 -15.01 22.54
C LEU A 472 28.13 -14.94 22.19
N ALA A 473 27.79 -14.63 20.94
CA ALA A 473 26.40 -14.58 20.49
C ALA A 473 25.70 -15.93 20.70
N ALA A 474 26.39 -17.03 20.36
CA ALA A 474 25.89 -18.38 20.58
C ALA A 474 25.74 -18.72 22.07
N ALA A 475 26.78 -18.43 22.89
CA ALA A 475 26.77 -18.72 24.32
C ALA A 475 25.69 -17.92 25.09
N LEU A 476 25.45 -16.67 24.68
CA LEU A 476 24.50 -15.75 25.31
C LEU A 476 23.09 -15.83 24.71
N ARG A 477 22.87 -16.72 23.71
CA ARG A 477 21.60 -16.98 23.04
C ARG A 477 21.02 -15.75 22.33
N VAL A 478 21.88 -14.97 21.67
CA VAL A 478 21.46 -13.83 20.85
C VAL A 478 20.73 -14.34 19.60
N ALA A 479 19.58 -13.74 19.29
CA ALA A 479 18.78 -14.10 18.13
C ALA A 479 19.53 -13.76 16.82
N PRO A 480 19.41 -14.59 15.76
CA PRO A 480 20.14 -14.39 14.52
C PRO A 480 19.96 -13.00 13.90
N ASN A 481 18.74 -12.44 13.98
CA ASN A 481 18.40 -11.14 13.41
C ASN A 481 19.08 -9.96 14.14
N HIS A 482 19.61 -10.16 15.35
CA HIS A 482 20.28 -9.13 16.15
C HIS A 482 21.81 -9.28 16.19
N ARG A 483 22.40 -10.16 15.38
CA ARG A 483 23.85 -10.42 15.40
C ARG A 483 24.68 -9.16 15.14
N ARG A 484 24.29 -8.34 14.15
CA ARG A 484 25.01 -7.09 13.82
C ARG A 484 24.94 -6.07 14.95
N LEU A 485 23.78 -5.93 15.58
CA LEU A 485 23.61 -5.09 16.77
C LEU A 485 24.46 -5.61 17.94
N PHE A 486 24.52 -6.92 18.13
CA PHE A 486 25.33 -7.52 19.19
C PHE A 486 26.84 -7.34 18.97
N GLU A 487 27.33 -7.47 17.74
CA GLU A 487 28.71 -7.12 17.37
C GLU A 487 28.99 -5.63 17.68
N ARG A 488 28.06 -4.74 17.34
CA ARG A 488 28.16 -3.31 17.66
C ARG A 488 28.16 -3.06 19.17
N LEU A 489 27.33 -3.78 19.93
CA LEU A 489 27.31 -3.74 21.39
C LEU A 489 28.68 -4.09 21.97
N LEU A 490 29.29 -5.20 21.52
CA LEU A 490 30.62 -5.62 22.00
C LEU A 490 31.68 -4.54 21.71
N ALA A 491 31.64 -3.93 20.52
CA ALA A 491 32.52 -2.81 20.17
C ALA A 491 32.31 -1.61 21.11
N ILE A 492 31.06 -1.22 21.39
CA ILE A 492 30.75 -0.11 22.32
C ILE A 492 31.26 -0.40 23.73
N VAL A 493 31.05 -1.63 24.23
CA VAL A 493 31.51 -2.05 25.56
C VAL A 493 33.05 -2.10 25.61
N ALA A 494 33.72 -2.39 24.50
CA ALA A 494 35.17 -2.27 24.38
C ALA A 494 35.65 -0.80 24.34
N GLU A 495 34.93 0.08 23.64
CA GLU A 495 35.22 1.53 23.58
C GLU A 495 35.18 2.19 24.97
N ILE A 496 34.29 1.74 25.87
CA ILE A 496 34.24 2.22 27.26
C ILE A 496 35.17 1.45 28.22
N GLY A 497 35.94 0.49 27.71
CA GLY A 497 37.01 -0.20 28.43
C GLY A 497 36.55 -1.33 29.35
N VAL A 498 35.30 -1.79 29.28
CA VAL A 498 34.82 -2.99 30.02
C VAL A 498 35.29 -4.28 29.35
N LEU A 499 35.37 -4.25 28.02
CA LEU A 499 36.01 -5.27 27.21
C LEU A 499 37.29 -4.72 26.56
N ARG A 500 38.15 -5.62 26.11
CA ARG A 500 39.22 -5.34 25.15
C ARG A 500 39.13 -6.34 24.01
N GLU A 501 39.30 -5.85 22.79
CA GLU A 501 39.40 -6.71 21.61
C GLU A 501 40.88 -7.00 21.32
N VAL A 502 41.24 -8.28 21.22
CA VAL A 502 42.58 -8.76 20.84
C VAL A 502 42.43 -9.90 19.84
N ASP A 503 43.01 -9.75 18.65
CA ASP A 503 42.96 -10.74 17.57
C ASP A 503 41.52 -11.21 17.25
N GLY A 504 40.55 -10.27 17.25
CA GLY A 504 39.14 -10.56 16.98
C GLY A 504 38.39 -11.28 18.10
N ARG A 505 38.98 -11.35 19.31
CA ARG A 505 38.36 -11.92 20.51
C ARG A 505 38.19 -10.87 21.59
N PHE A 506 37.05 -10.89 22.26
CA PHE A 506 36.70 -9.98 23.35
C PHE A 506 37.04 -10.60 24.70
N ALA A 507 37.82 -9.89 25.51
CA ALA A 507 38.21 -10.30 26.86
C ALA A 507 37.84 -9.23 27.88
N ALA A 508 37.52 -9.64 29.11
CA ALA A 508 37.30 -8.71 30.22
C ALA A 508 38.58 -7.91 30.54
N THR A 509 38.41 -6.65 30.92
CA THR A 509 39.48 -5.80 31.46
C THR A 509 39.47 -5.73 32.99
N GLY A 510 38.34 -6.11 33.62
CA GLY A 510 38.08 -5.92 35.05
C GLY A 510 37.61 -4.50 35.41
N ALA A 511 37.27 -3.66 34.41
CA ALA A 511 36.67 -2.36 34.68
C ALA A 511 35.23 -2.51 35.22
N PRO A 512 34.84 -1.70 36.22
CA PRO A 512 33.51 -1.78 36.82
C PRO A 512 32.42 -1.38 35.82
N ILE A 513 31.28 -2.07 35.87
CA ILE A 513 30.08 -1.71 35.11
C ILE A 513 29.24 -0.74 35.95
N ALA A 514 28.78 0.33 35.32
CA ALA A 514 28.00 1.35 36.00
C ALA A 514 26.64 0.81 36.49
N SER A 515 26.24 1.20 37.70
CA SER A 515 24.93 0.92 38.29
C SER A 515 24.00 2.14 38.22
N ASP A 516 22.76 1.96 38.69
CA ASP A 516 21.78 3.03 38.92
C ASP A 516 21.46 3.87 37.67
N LEU A 517 21.41 3.21 36.51
CA LEU A 517 21.23 3.86 35.21
C LEU A 517 19.90 4.63 35.11
N GLU A 518 18.84 4.12 35.73
CA GLU A 518 17.53 4.78 35.76
C GLU A 518 17.59 6.12 36.51
N ALA A 519 18.22 6.16 37.68
CA ALA A 519 18.40 7.39 38.44
C ALA A 519 19.26 8.42 37.68
N ARG A 520 20.20 7.95 36.86
CA ARG A 520 21.00 8.81 35.98
C ARG A 520 20.19 9.33 34.78
N LEU A 521 19.25 8.56 34.24
CA LEU A 521 18.28 9.06 33.26
C LEU A 521 17.36 10.12 33.88
N ASP A 522 16.86 9.89 35.10
CA ASP A 522 16.02 10.86 35.82
C ASP A 522 16.76 12.19 36.02
N ALA A 523 18.01 12.14 36.46
CA ALA A 523 18.84 13.34 36.62
C ALA A 523 19.10 14.07 35.30
N LEU A 524 19.23 13.34 34.18
CA LEU A 524 19.34 13.95 32.84
C LEU A 524 18.03 14.60 32.40
N LEU A 525 16.88 13.98 32.70
CA LEU A 525 15.58 14.53 32.34
C LEU A 525 15.26 15.79 33.13
N GLU A 526 15.61 15.82 34.42
CA GLU A 526 15.47 17.01 35.27
C GLU A 526 16.35 18.17 34.78
N ALA A 527 17.60 17.87 34.39
CA ALA A 527 18.54 18.87 33.87
C ALA A 527 18.20 19.34 32.44
N TYR A 528 17.61 18.47 31.61
CA TYR A 528 17.32 18.74 30.19
C TYR A 528 15.90 18.30 29.80
N PRO A 529 14.84 19.00 30.25
CA PRO A 529 13.45 18.61 29.97
C PRO A 529 13.08 18.60 28.48
N SER A 530 13.79 19.38 27.65
CA SER A 530 13.60 19.42 26.19
C SER A 530 14.05 18.13 25.49
N ALA A 531 14.83 17.27 26.16
CA ALA A 531 15.29 15.98 25.65
C ALA A 531 14.38 14.81 26.08
N HIS A 532 13.13 15.10 26.47
CA HIS A 532 12.20 14.11 26.99
C HIS A 532 11.98 12.93 26.04
N ALA A 533 11.87 13.18 24.72
CA ALA A 533 11.55 12.12 23.76
C ALA A 533 12.69 11.12 23.59
N GLU A 534 13.94 11.59 23.55
CA GLU A 534 15.17 10.80 23.48
C GLU A 534 15.33 9.95 24.74
N ILE A 535 15.18 10.59 25.92
CA ILE A 535 15.30 9.93 27.22
C ILE A 535 14.21 8.86 27.37
N GLU A 536 12.96 9.15 27.01
CA GLU A 536 11.85 8.20 27.14
C GLU A 536 12.00 6.99 26.22
N LEU A 537 12.62 7.14 25.04
CA LEU A 537 12.95 6.01 24.17
C LEU A 537 14.03 5.13 24.80
N VAL A 538 15.11 5.73 25.32
CA VAL A 538 16.19 4.97 25.99
C VAL A 538 15.70 4.34 27.30
N ARG A 539 14.83 5.01 28.05
CA ARG A 539 14.20 4.47 29.29
C ARG A 539 13.45 3.17 29.01
N ARG A 540 12.77 3.07 27.88
CA ARG A 540 12.06 1.85 27.46
C ARG A 540 13.00 0.80 26.87
N CYS A 541 13.90 1.21 25.97
CA CYS A 541 14.70 0.26 25.20
C CYS A 541 15.93 -0.26 25.97
N GLY A 542 16.58 0.59 26.77
CA GLY A 542 17.80 0.26 27.51
C GLY A 542 17.63 -0.95 28.44
N PRO A 543 16.70 -0.92 29.41
CA PRO A 543 16.43 -2.06 30.30
C PRO A 543 15.86 -3.30 29.59
N ALA A 544 15.35 -3.16 28.36
CA ALA A 544 14.81 -4.27 27.58
C ALA A 544 15.85 -4.88 26.63
N MET A 545 17.04 -4.29 26.48
CA MET A 545 18.01 -4.63 25.45
C MET A 545 18.43 -6.11 25.46
N ALA A 546 18.68 -6.71 26.63
CA ALA A 546 19.05 -8.13 26.70
C ALA A 546 17.92 -9.06 26.21
N ARG A 547 16.67 -8.78 26.61
CA ARG A 547 15.48 -9.52 26.14
C ARG A 547 15.26 -9.33 24.65
N ALA A 548 15.44 -8.10 24.15
CA ALA A 548 15.31 -7.77 22.74
C ALA A 548 16.35 -8.53 21.90
N LEU A 549 17.62 -8.53 22.32
CA LEU A 549 18.69 -9.27 21.66
C LEU A 549 18.45 -10.79 21.62
N ARG A 550 17.69 -11.36 22.57
CA ARG A 550 17.26 -12.77 22.54
C ARG A 550 15.99 -13.03 21.72
N GLY A 551 15.32 -11.98 21.24
CA GLY A 551 14.03 -12.09 20.56
C GLY A 551 12.86 -12.36 21.51
N GLU A 552 13.00 -12.04 22.80
CA GLU A 552 11.99 -12.25 23.84
C GLU A 552 11.01 -11.06 23.97
N CYS A 553 11.27 -9.94 23.29
CA CYS A 553 10.34 -8.82 23.17
C CYS A 553 10.31 -8.27 21.74
N ASP A 554 9.18 -7.69 21.34
CA ASP A 554 9.04 -7.01 20.06
C ASP A 554 9.65 -5.59 20.15
N PRO A 555 10.69 -5.27 19.35
CA PRO A 555 11.24 -3.93 19.27
C PRO A 555 10.22 -2.84 18.93
N LEU A 556 9.20 -3.15 18.13
CA LEU A 556 8.20 -2.16 17.73
C LEU A 556 7.32 -1.74 18.91
N GLU A 557 7.03 -2.64 19.86
CA GLU A 557 6.28 -2.30 21.07
C GLU A 557 7.09 -1.40 22.01
N LEU A 558 8.43 -1.53 22.02
CA LEU A 558 9.31 -0.65 22.79
C LEU A 558 9.34 0.77 22.19
N LEU A 559 9.41 0.87 20.86
CA LEU A 559 9.43 2.14 20.15
C LEU A 559 8.04 2.82 20.15
N PHE A 560 6.98 2.03 19.92
CA PHE A 560 5.59 2.45 19.70
C PHE A 560 4.60 1.69 20.60
N PRO A 561 4.60 1.93 21.92
CA PRO A 561 3.77 1.20 22.87
C PRO A 561 2.29 1.37 22.56
N GLY A 562 1.57 0.25 22.46
CA GLY A 562 0.17 0.24 22.04
C GLY A 562 -0.06 0.84 20.64
N GLY A 563 0.96 0.85 19.78
CA GLY A 563 0.94 1.49 18.45
C GLY A 563 0.99 3.02 18.47
N SER A 564 1.29 3.64 19.62
CA SER A 564 1.34 5.10 19.74
C SER A 564 2.59 5.69 19.09
N LEU A 565 2.40 6.67 18.21
CA LEU A 565 3.47 7.42 17.55
C LEU A 565 3.89 8.70 18.31
N ALA A 566 3.30 8.99 19.46
CA ALA A 566 3.45 10.29 20.13
C ALA A 566 4.90 10.66 20.46
N THR A 567 5.69 9.71 21.00
CA THR A 567 7.10 9.97 21.32
C THR A 567 7.94 10.18 20.06
N ALA A 568 7.69 9.41 18.99
CA ALA A 568 8.39 9.59 17.72
C ALA A 568 7.99 10.90 17.03
N GLU A 569 6.72 11.29 17.09
CA GLU A 569 6.25 12.60 16.61
C GLU A 569 6.98 13.74 17.33
N ALA A 570 7.07 13.69 18.65
CA ALA A 570 7.78 14.68 19.44
C ALA A 570 9.28 14.70 19.13
N LEU A 571 9.91 13.52 18.97
CA LEU A 571 11.32 13.41 18.62
C LEU A 571 11.65 14.07 17.27
N TYR A 572 10.91 13.70 16.22
CA TYR A 572 11.20 14.13 14.84
C TYR A 572 10.67 15.53 14.50
N ARG A 573 9.88 16.14 15.38
CA ARG A 573 9.33 17.48 15.18
C ARG A 573 9.82 18.50 16.20
N ASP A 574 9.79 18.14 17.48
CA ASP A 574 9.87 19.10 18.58
C ASP A 574 11.25 19.08 19.28
N SER A 575 12.07 18.05 19.06
CA SER A 575 13.43 18.02 19.61
C SER A 575 14.25 19.22 19.09
N PRO A 576 15.17 19.79 19.89
CA PRO A 576 15.98 20.92 19.47
C PRO A 576 16.69 20.71 18.13
N LEU A 577 17.21 19.50 17.88
CA LEU A 577 17.85 19.17 16.60
C LEU A 577 16.87 19.06 15.44
N ALA A 578 15.75 18.37 15.64
CA ALA A 578 14.75 18.24 14.60
C ALA A 578 14.24 19.62 14.18
N VAL A 579 13.95 20.51 15.14
CA VAL A 579 13.53 21.88 14.85
C VAL A 579 14.61 22.62 14.04
N VAL A 580 15.88 22.54 14.41
CA VAL A 580 16.97 23.21 13.68
C VAL A 580 17.04 22.73 12.23
N PHE A 581 17.15 21.42 12.01
CA PHE A 581 17.34 20.86 10.67
C PHE A 581 16.08 20.95 9.80
N ASN A 582 14.90 20.64 10.34
CA ASN A 582 13.65 20.77 9.60
C ASN A 582 13.39 22.23 9.21
N SER A 583 13.74 23.18 10.07
CA SER A 583 13.64 24.59 9.73
C SER A 583 14.63 25.00 8.64
N SER A 584 15.84 24.43 8.61
CA SER A 584 16.80 24.64 7.51
C SER A 584 16.31 24.07 6.17
N VAL A 585 15.67 22.89 6.19
CA VAL A 585 15.00 22.33 5.00
C VAL A 585 13.87 23.26 4.55
N ALA A 586 13.05 23.76 5.48
CA ALA A 586 11.98 24.69 5.16
C ALA A 586 12.48 26.02 4.55
N ASP A 587 13.60 26.56 5.02
CA ASP A 587 14.20 27.77 4.42
C ASP A 587 14.70 27.51 3.00
N ALA A 588 15.35 26.36 2.77
CA ALA A 588 15.83 25.97 1.46
C ALA A 588 14.66 25.89 0.46
N VAL A 589 13.56 25.26 0.87
CA VAL A 589 12.33 25.16 0.06
C VAL A 589 11.70 26.53 -0.15
N GLU A 590 11.64 27.38 0.87
CA GLU A 590 11.10 28.74 0.76
C GLU A 590 11.88 29.61 -0.22
N GLU A 591 13.21 29.55 -0.19
CA GLU A 591 14.06 30.27 -1.11
C GLU A 591 13.86 29.76 -2.55
N LEU A 592 13.80 28.44 -2.74
CA LEU A 592 13.50 27.84 -4.04
C LEU A 592 12.11 28.28 -4.55
N ALA A 593 11.13 28.43 -3.66
CA ALA A 593 9.76 28.85 -3.98
C ALA A 593 9.61 30.37 -4.19
N SER A 594 10.64 31.17 -3.87
CA SER A 594 10.60 32.64 -3.99
C SER A 594 10.56 33.14 -5.45
N GLY A 595 10.85 32.27 -6.42
CA GLY A 595 10.81 32.56 -7.85
C GLY A 595 9.42 32.77 -8.46
N GLY A 596 8.36 32.84 -7.65
CA GLY A 596 6.98 33.13 -8.09
C GLY A 596 6.25 31.98 -8.77
N ARG A 597 6.89 30.81 -8.92
CA ARG A 597 6.28 29.58 -9.42
C ARG A 597 5.95 28.62 -8.28
N ARG A 598 4.98 27.76 -8.53
CA ARG A 598 4.61 26.66 -7.62
C ARG A 598 5.59 25.50 -7.81
N LEU A 599 6.25 25.05 -6.75
CA LEU A 599 7.22 23.93 -6.81
C LEU A 599 6.53 22.58 -6.59
N ARG A 600 6.90 21.57 -7.36
CA ARG A 600 6.49 20.18 -7.13
C ARG A 600 7.50 19.52 -6.21
N ILE A 601 7.06 19.16 -5.01
CA ILE A 601 7.90 18.57 -3.97
C ILE A 601 7.47 17.12 -3.77
N LEU A 602 8.44 16.21 -3.73
CA LEU A 602 8.25 14.85 -3.22
C LEU A 602 9.04 14.70 -1.93
N GLU A 603 8.39 14.33 -0.84
CA GLU A 603 9.07 13.92 0.39
C GLU A 603 9.08 12.39 0.50
N ILE A 604 10.27 11.80 0.56
CA ILE A 604 10.53 10.38 0.74
C ILE A 604 10.85 10.12 2.21
N GLY A 605 10.19 9.12 2.81
CA GLY A 605 10.36 8.78 4.23
C GLY A 605 9.77 9.84 5.16
N ALA A 606 8.64 10.43 4.76
CA ALA A 606 8.02 11.51 5.49
C ALA A 606 7.53 11.10 6.90
N GLY A 607 7.24 9.81 7.11
CA GLY A 607 6.97 9.23 8.43
C GLY A 607 5.97 10.04 9.25
N THR A 608 6.39 10.48 10.44
CA THR A 608 5.56 11.28 11.36
C THR A 608 5.16 12.68 10.84
N GLY A 609 5.69 13.08 9.68
CA GLY A 609 5.48 14.39 9.06
C GLY A 609 6.23 15.53 9.77
N GLY A 610 7.33 15.23 10.47
CA GLY A 610 8.14 16.24 11.16
C GLY A 610 8.64 17.33 10.21
N THR A 611 9.31 16.91 9.12
CA THR A 611 9.84 17.82 8.09
C THR A 611 8.71 18.47 7.27
N ALA A 612 7.72 17.69 6.81
CA ALA A 612 6.51 18.19 6.15
C ALA A 612 5.86 19.38 6.88
N SER A 613 5.75 19.31 8.22
CA SER A 613 5.15 20.37 9.03
C SER A 613 5.87 21.70 8.86
N HIS A 614 7.19 21.68 9.02
CA HIS A 614 8.00 22.88 8.95
C HIS A 614 8.00 23.48 7.55
N VAL A 615 8.04 22.63 6.53
CA VAL A 615 7.98 23.07 5.13
C VAL A 615 6.61 23.69 4.83
N LEU A 616 5.52 22.97 5.07
CA LEU A 616 4.15 23.42 4.74
C LEU A 616 3.72 24.65 5.56
N GLU A 617 4.15 24.78 6.82
CA GLU A 617 3.93 26.00 7.61
C GLU A 617 4.62 27.22 7.01
N ARG A 618 5.75 27.03 6.32
CA ARG A 618 6.52 28.13 5.72
C ARG A 618 6.04 28.50 4.33
N VAL A 619 5.86 27.51 3.45
CA VAL A 619 5.58 27.77 2.04
C VAL A 619 4.10 27.69 1.69
N GLY A 620 3.27 27.04 2.52
CA GLY A 620 1.83 26.99 2.34
C GLY A 620 1.43 26.43 0.96
N ASP A 621 0.62 27.19 0.24
CA ASP A 621 0.13 26.89 -1.10
C ASP A 621 1.10 27.26 -2.23
N ARG A 622 2.32 27.73 -1.91
CA ARG A 622 3.35 27.99 -2.94
C ARG A 622 3.98 26.72 -3.51
N VAL A 623 3.54 25.53 -3.08
CA VAL A 623 4.07 24.23 -3.52
C VAL A 623 2.96 23.22 -3.75
N ASP A 624 3.21 22.22 -4.58
CA ASP A 624 2.46 20.97 -4.63
C ASP A 624 3.27 19.91 -3.91
N TYR A 625 2.75 19.39 -2.80
CA TYR A 625 3.51 18.54 -1.89
C TYR A 625 3.04 17.09 -1.97
N THR A 626 3.92 16.19 -2.40
CA THR A 626 3.67 14.75 -2.41
C THR A 626 4.35 14.12 -1.20
N PHE A 627 3.55 13.78 -0.20
CA PHE A 627 3.97 13.11 1.03
C PHE A 627 4.05 11.60 0.79
N THR A 628 5.23 11.01 0.99
CA THR A 628 5.42 9.55 0.81
C THR A 628 6.17 8.87 1.94
N ASP A 629 5.80 7.62 2.16
CA ASP A 629 6.46 6.69 3.08
C ASP A 629 6.34 5.27 2.51
N VAL A 630 7.21 4.35 2.96
CA VAL A 630 7.18 2.94 2.55
C VAL A 630 5.96 2.22 3.14
N SER A 631 5.36 2.74 4.22
CA SER A 631 4.18 2.16 4.85
C SER A 631 3.05 3.18 5.03
N GLY A 632 1.80 2.76 4.74
CA GLY A 632 0.60 3.57 4.98
C GLY A 632 0.26 3.85 6.45
N LEU A 633 1.00 3.25 7.40
CA LEU A 633 0.84 3.40 8.85
C LEU A 633 0.86 4.88 9.27
N PHE A 634 1.77 5.66 8.68
CA PHE A 634 1.91 7.08 8.98
C PHE A 634 1.01 7.98 8.11
N SER A 635 0.67 7.54 6.90
CA SER A 635 -0.07 8.35 5.93
C SER A 635 -1.48 8.70 6.38
N ASN A 636 -2.18 7.81 7.10
CA ASN A 636 -3.55 8.07 7.57
C ASN A 636 -3.63 9.19 8.61
N ARG A 637 -2.66 9.25 9.53
CA ARG A 637 -2.58 10.31 10.55
C ARG A 637 -2.06 11.62 9.97
N ALA A 638 -1.12 11.55 9.03
CA ALA A 638 -0.64 12.70 8.27
C ALA A 638 -1.76 13.35 7.44
N ARG A 639 -2.66 12.55 6.82
CA ARG A 639 -3.86 13.05 6.11
C ARG A 639 -4.76 13.91 6.99
N SER A 640 -5.06 13.46 8.22
CA SER A 640 -5.87 14.25 9.15
C SER A 640 -5.17 15.54 9.56
N ARG A 641 -3.85 15.49 9.74
CA ARG A 641 -3.06 16.61 10.23
C ARG A 641 -2.87 17.71 9.20
N PHE A 642 -2.57 17.34 7.96
CA PHE A 642 -2.37 18.29 6.87
C PHE A 642 -3.66 18.51 6.05
N ALA A 643 -4.83 18.12 6.57
CA ALA A 643 -6.12 18.31 5.90
C ALA A 643 -6.44 19.78 5.57
N ALA A 644 -5.82 20.74 6.28
CA ALA A 644 -5.95 22.16 6.00
C ALA A 644 -5.24 22.59 4.70
N TYR A 645 -4.31 21.78 4.20
CA TYR A 645 -3.54 22.05 2.99
C TYR A 645 -4.14 21.28 1.81
N GLY A 646 -4.88 21.99 0.93
CA GLY A 646 -5.47 21.40 -0.27
C GLY A 646 -4.45 20.98 -1.34
N ASN A 647 -3.17 21.29 -1.12
CA ASN A 647 -2.05 21.06 -2.02
C ASN A 647 -1.15 19.89 -1.61
N VAL A 648 -1.60 19.04 -0.69
CA VAL A 648 -0.85 17.86 -0.23
C VAL A 648 -1.49 16.58 -0.74
N VAL A 649 -0.72 15.80 -1.49
CA VAL A 649 -1.08 14.47 -1.98
C VAL A 649 -0.30 13.44 -1.19
N PHE A 650 -0.96 12.34 -0.79
CA PHE A 650 -0.34 11.27 0.00
C PHE A 650 -0.30 10.00 -0.82
N ARG A 651 0.88 9.43 -0.99
CA ARG A 651 1.13 8.19 -1.75
C ARG A 651 2.12 7.32 -0.98
N GLU A 652 2.10 6.02 -1.23
CA GLU A 652 3.17 5.13 -0.77
C GLU A 652 4.30 5.12 -1.82
N LEU A 653 5.55 5.03 -1.36
CA LEU A 653 6.72 4.91 -2.23
C LEU A 653 7.77 4.06 -1.51
N ASP A 654 8.11 2.91 -2.10
CA ASP A 654 9.33 2.20 -1.79
C ASP A 654 10.45 2.67 -2.73
N ILE A 655 11.39 3.44 -2.20
CA ILE A 655 12.50 3.99 -2.99
C ILE A 655 13.51 2.91 -3.44
N GLU A 656 13.45 1.70 -2.89
CA GLU A 656 14.28 0.58 -3.36
C GLU A 656 13.70 -0.09 -4.62
N ALA A 657 12.42 0.09 -4.89
CA ALA A 657 11.75 -0.38 -6.10
C ALA A 657 11.69 0.73 -7.17
N ASP A 658 11.49 0.33 -8.42
CA ASP A 658 11.36 1.25 -9.56
C ASP A 658 10.18 2.21 -9.35
N PRO A 659 10.39 3.54 -9.26
CA PRO A 659 9.32 4.50 -8.98
C PRO A 659 8.26 4.57 -10.09
N GLN A 660 8.66 4.36 -11.34
CA GLN A 660 7.77 4.41 -12.49
C GLN A 660 6.75 3.26 -12.44
N SER A 661 7.18 2.05 -12.06
CA SER A 661 6.28 0.92 -11.80
C SER A 661 5.28 1.18 -10.66
N GLN A 662 5.60 2.10 -9.74
CA GLN A 662 4.75 2.55 -8.62
C GLN A 662 3.86 3.74 -9.01
N GLY A 663 3.84 4.13 -10.29
CA GLY A 663 3.02 5.19 -10.85
C GLY A 663 3.54 6.60 -10.59
N PHE A 664 4.82 6.77 -10.27
CA PHE A 664 5.44 8.09 -10.17
C PHE A 664 6.02 8.50 -11.54
N PRO A 665 5.78 9.74 -11.99
CA PRO A 665 6.30 10.20 -13.27
C PRO A 665 7.82 10.36 -13.22
N GLU A 666 8.49 9.96 -14.31
CA GLU A 666 9.88 10.31 -14.53
C GLU A 666 10.03 11.84 -14.66
N HIS A 667 11.06 12.40 -14.02
CA HIS A 667 11.34 13.84 -14.02
C HIS A 667 10.18 14.72 -13.50
N GLY A 668 9.35 14.17 -12.62
CA GLY A 668 8.12 14.82 -12.15
C GLY A 668 8.28 15.89 -11.07
N PHE A 669 9.42 15.95 -10.38
CA PHE A 669 9.57 16.76 -9.17
C PHE A 669 10.70 17.78 -9.26
N ASP A 670 10.43 19.02 -8.85
CA ASP A 670 11.42 20.10 -8.80
C ASP A 670 12.32 19.99 -7.57
N VAL A 671 11.77 19.47 -6.47
CA VAL A 671 12.49 19.23 -5.22
C VAL A 671 12.13 17.85 -4.69
N ILE A 672 13.14 17.08 -4.32
CA ILE A 672 12.97 15.86 -3.53
C ILE A 672 13.54 16.10 -2.15
N ILE A 673 12.72 15.88 -1.12
CA ILE A 673 13.14 15.87 0.28
C ILE A 673 13.29 14.42 0.71
N ALA A 674 14.44 14.02 1.23
CA ALA A 674 14.63 12.69 1.80
C ALA A 674 14.84 12.81 3.31
N SER A 675 13.89 12.32 4.10
CA SER A 675 13.83 12.57 5.54
C SER A 675 14.35 11.38 6.34
N ASN A 676 15.67 11.30 6.55
CA ASN A 676 16.35 10.21 7.29
C ASN A 676 15.95 8.81 6.77
N VAL A 677 16.00 8.62 5.45
CA VAL A 677 15.44 7.42 4.80
C VAL A 677 16.45 6.71 3.90
N ILE A 678 17.39 7.43 3.29
CA ILE A 678 18.27 6.84 2.28
C ILE A 678 19.27 5.90 2.97
N HIS A 679 19.76 6.23 4.17
CA HIS A 679 20.62 5.33 4.94
C HIS A 679 19.96 3.98 5.29
N ALA A 680 18.63 3.92 5.36
CA ALA A 680 17.87 2.72 5.72
C ALA A 680 17.58 1.79 4.52
N THR A 681 18.22 2.03 3.37
CA THR A 681 18.07 1.22 2.15
C THR A 681 19.15 0.14 2.02
N ALA A 682 18.85 -0.94 1.28
CA ALA A 682 19.80 -2.02 1.02
C ALA A 682 21.02 -1.57 0.18
N ASP A 683 20.80 -0.72 -0.82
CA ASP A 683 21.82 -0.23 -1.75
C ASP A 683 21.64 1.27 -2.03
N LEU A 684 22.60 2.09 -1.60
CA LEU A 684 22.49 3.55 -1.73
C LEU A 684 22.50 3.99 -3.20
N ARG A 685 23.27 3.32 -4.07
CA ARG A 685 23.38 3.69 -5.49
C ARG A 685 22.05 3.47 -6.21
N SER A 686 21.35 2.39 -5.89
CA SER A 686 20.02 2.08 -6.43
C SER A 686 18.99 3.11 -5.99
N ALA A 687 18.91 3.38 -4.68
CA ALA A 687 18.00 4.38 -4.15
C ALA A 687 18.26 5.77 -4.76
N LEU A 688 19.53 6.20 -4.85
CA LEU A 688 19.90 7.48 -5.48
C LEU A 688 19.59 7.52 -6.98
N ARG A 689 19.70 6.40 -7.70
CA ARG A 689 19.31 6.32 -9.12
C ARG A 689 17.81 6.52 -9.30
N HIS A 690 17.00 5.93 -8.42
CA HIS A 690 15.55 6.15 -8.39
C HIS A 690 15.20 7.59 -8.04
N VAL A 691 15.87 8.19 -7.04
CA VAL A 691 15.72 9.63 -6.71
C VAL A 691 16.02 10.49 -7.93
N ARG A 692 17.10 10.22 -8.68
CA ARG A 692 17.42 10.95 -9.92
C ARG A 692 16.36 10.79 -11.01
N SER A 693 15.81 9.59 -11.17
CA SER A 693 14.73 9.35 -12.15
C SER A 693 13.48 10.19 -11.88
N LEU A 694 13.26 10.59 -10.62
CA LEU A 694 12.11 11.38 -10.20
C LEU A 694 12.36 12.89 -10.27
N LEU A 695 13.62 13.33 -10.20
CA LEU A 695 14.00 14.74 -10.28
C LEU A 695 13.90 15.26 -11.71
N ALA A 696 13.27 16.42 -11.87
CA ALA A 696 13.33 17.18 -13.11
C ALA A 696 14.78 17.65 -13.39
N PRO A 697 15.16 17.90 -14.66
CA PRO A 697 16.43 18.56 -14.97
C PRO A 697 16.56 19.89 -14.23
N GLY A 698 17.66 20.11 -13.51
CA GLY A 698 17.84 21.28 -12.63
C GLY A 698 17.13 21.16 -11.27
N GLY A 699 16.48 20.04 -10.99
CA GLY A 699 15.82 19.76 -9.72
C GLY A 699 16.80 19.56 -8.57
N VAL A 700 16.32 19.73 -7.34
CA VAL A 700 17.15 19.72 -6.13
C VAL A 700 16.78 18.56 -5.21
N LEU A 701 17.77 17.76 -4.82
CA LEU A 701 17.67 16.84 -3.69
C LEU A 701 18.07 17.58 -2.41
N ILE A 702 17.22 17.51 -1.39
CA ILE A 702 17.48 17.96 -0.02
C ILE A 702 17.32 16.76 0.91
N ALA A 703 18.41 16.13 1.32
CA ALA A 703 18.36 14.93 2.17
C ALA A 703 18.80 15.27 3.61
N LEU A 704 17.93 15.02 4.58
CA LEU A 704 18.27 15.00 5.99
C LEU A 704 18.83 13.61 6.30
N GLU A 705 20.09 13.53 6.71
CA GLU A 705 20.77 12.25 6.90
C GLU A 705 21.65 12.21 8.14
N VAL A 706 21.84 10.99 8.65
CA VAL A 706 22.73 10.69 9.76
C VAL A 706 24.12 10.38 9.20
N PHE A 707 25.14 11.07 9.73
CA PHE A 707 26.51 11.04 9.22
C PHE A 707 27.48 10.18 10.02
N ALA A 708 27.08 9.78 11.23
CA ALA A 708 27.93 8.95 12.09
C ALA A 708 27.10 8.05 13.01
N PRO A 709 27.69 6.97 13.56
CA PRO A 709 27.05 6.14 14.56
C PRO A 709 26.61 6.92 15.80
N HIS A 710 25.45 6.55 16.34
CA HIS A 710 24.92 7.03 17.61
C HIS A 710 24.57 5.84 18.49
N ARG A 711 25.07 5.82 19.72
CA ARG A 711 24.81 4.71 20.65
C ARG A 711 23.35 4.67 21.08
N TRP A 712 22.70 5.82 21.19
CA TRP A 712 21.27 5.87 21.47
C TRP A 712 20.40 5.37 20.30
N PHE A 713 20.86 5.54 19.05
CA PHE A 713 20.22 4.88 17.89
C PHE A 713 20.44 3.38 17.94
N ASP A 714 21.65 2.91 18.24
CA ASP A 714 21.93 1.49 18.43
C ASP A 714 20.99 0.88 19.50
N LEU A 715 20.70 1.61 20.59
CA LEU A 715 19.77 1.17 21.64
C LEU A 715 18.29 1.16 21.24
N THR A 716 17.91 1.96 20.23
CA THR A 716 16.49 2.22 19.90
C THR A 716 16.17 1.69 18.51
N VAL A 717 16.33 2.50 17.47
CA VAL A 717 16.05 2.12 16.07
C VAL A 717 16.98 1.00 15.56
N GLY A 718 18.14 0.81 16.17
CA GLY A 718 19.05 -0.31 15.93
C GLY A 718 18.45 -1.67 16.29
N LEU A 719 17.35 -1.73 17.04
CA LEU A 719 16.61 -2.97 17.24
C LEU A 719 15.77 -3.36 16.00
N THR A 720 15.54 -2.44 15.06
CA THR A 720 14.72 -2.69 13.88
C THR A 720 15.52 -3.37 12.76
N PRO A 721 14.93 -4.32 12.00
CA PRO A 721 15.59 -4.92 10.86
C PRO A 721 15.99 -3.92 9.77
N GLY A 722 15.18 -2.87 9.56
CA GLY A 722 15.40 -1.84 8.54
C GLY A 722 16.72 -1.09 8.71
N TRP A 723 17.12 -0.79 9.96
CA TRP A 723 18.40 -0.13 10.26
C TRP A 723 19.62 -0.92 9.74
N TRP A 724 19.51 -2.24 9.67
CA TRP A 724 20.60 -3.15 9.30
C TRP A 724 20.46 -3.72 7.88
N LYS A 725 19.61 -3.15 7.04
CA LYS A 725 19.28 -3.68 5.69
C LYS A 725 20.43 -3.58 4.68
N PHE A 726 21.40 -2.69 4.91
CA PHE A 726 22.48 -2.41 3.95
C PHE A 726 23.31 -3.64 3.54
N ALA A 727 23.57 -3.73 2.24
CA ALA A 727 24.27 -4.83 1.56
C ALA A 727 25.46 -4.37 0.68
N ASP A 728 25.57 -3.08 0.37
CA ASP A 728 26.65 -2.40 -0.38
C ASP A 728 27.94 -2.24 0.47
N ARG A 729 28.55 -3.38 0.81
CA ARG A 729 29.68 -3.46 1.75
C ARG A 729 30.97 -2.76 1.28
N ASP A 730 31.07 -2.44 -0.01
CA ASP A 730 32.15 -1.61 -0.56
C ASP A 730 32.04 -0.15 -0.08
N LEU A 731 30.81 0.35 0.12
CA LEU A 731 30.53 1.65 0.70
C LEU A 731 30.36 1.57 2.21
N ARG A 732 29.41 0.76 2.68
CA ARG A 732 29.01 0.63 4.08
C ARG A 732 29.56 -0.66 4.66
N ARG A 733 30.79 -0.60 5.19
CA ARG A 733 31.53 -1.79 5.66
C ARG A 733 30.82 -2.52 6.80
N SER A 734 30.45 -1.79 7.86
CA SER A 734 29.95 -2.37 9.11
C SER A 734 28.80 -1.59 9.75
N TYR A 735 28.45 -0.41 9.24
CA TYR A 735 27.41 0.45 9.82
C TYR A 735 26.61 1.19 8.71
N PRO A 736 25.32 1.52 8.90
CA PRO A 736 24.46 2.06 7.84
C PRO A 736 24.76 3.50 7.38
N THR A 737 25.55 4.27 8.11
CA THR A 737 25.80 5.71 7.83
C THR A 737 27.06 5.95 7.02
N LEU A 738 27.07 7.02 6.22
CA LEU A 738 28.26 7.56 5.55
C LEU A 738 28.64 8.93 6.13
N ARG A 739 29.93 9.26 6.14
CA ARG A 739 30.41 10.59 6.53
C ARG A 739 30.04 11.64 5.48
N PRO A 740 30.04 12.94 5.81
CA PRO A 740 29.65 14.00 4.88
C PRO A 740 30.43 13.98 3.55
N ALA A 741 31.75 13.80 3.60
CA ALA A 741 32.60 13.68 2.42
C ALA A 741 32.32 12.42 1.58
N GLU A 742 31.92 11.30 2.21
CA GLU A 742 31.57 10.06 1.51
C GLU A 742 30.22 10.21 0.80
N TRP A 743 29.25 10.83 1.46
CA TRP A 743 27.98 11.24 0.82
C TRP A 743 28.22 12.16 -0.37
N ALA A 744 29.07 13.17 -0.21
CA ALA A 744 29.37 14.12 -1.29
C ALA A 744 30.00 13.42 -2.49
N SER A 745 30.93 12.50 -2.23
CA SER A 745 31.59 11.68 -3.27
C SER A 745 30.60 10.77 -3.98
N LEU A 746 29.71 10.11 -3.23
CA LEU A 746 28.68 9.22 -3.78
C LEU A 746 27.68 9.97 -4.65
N LEU A 747 27.18 11.13 -4.20
CA LEU A 747 26.26 11.96 -4.98
C LEU A 747 26.92 12.44 -6.28
N ALA A 748 28.20 12.84 -6.24
CA ALA A 748 28.96 13.19 -7.43
C ALA A 748 29.17 11.99 -8.37
N GLU A 749 29.48 10.81 -7.84
CA GLU A 749 29.57 9.54 -8.60
C GLU A 749 28.25 9.23 -9.30
N MET A 750 27.11 9.49 -8.63
CA MET A 750 25.77 9.31 -9.18
C MET A 750 25.38 10.38 -10.18
N GLY A 751 26.20 11.40 -10.43
CA GLY A 751 25.99 12.40 -11.48
C GLY A 751 25.31 13.69 -11.03
N PHE A 752 25.11 13.89 -9.73
CA PHE A 752 24.67 15.18 -9.19
C PHE A 752 25.78 16.24 -9.29
N VAL A 753 25.37 17.50 -9.41
CA VAL A 753 26.25 18.67 -9.37
C VAL A 753 25.95 19.55 -8.15
N HIS A 754 26.83 20.50 -7.85
CA HIS A 754 26.67 21.45 -6.75
C HIS A 754 26.41 20.81 -5.37
N VAL A 755 26.99 19.62 -5.15
CA VAL A 755 26.80 18.83 -3.92
C VAL A 755 27.39 19.54 -2.70
N ARG A 756 26.62 19.63 -1.62
CA ARG A 756 27.04 20.23 -0.34
C ARG A 756 26.40 19.53 0.85
N ALA A 757 27.21 19.19 1.85
CA ALA A 757 26.73 18.82 3.19
C ALA A 757 26.70 20.06 4.10
N VAL A 758 25.67 20.17 4.94
CA VAL A 758 25.48 21.26 5.90
C VAL A 758 25.08 20.70 7.27
N PRO A 759 25.88 20.94 8.33
CA PRO A 759 27.19 21.58 8.26
C PRO A 759 28.18 20.72 7.45
N GLY A 760 29.19 21.35 6.83
CA GLY A 760 30.15 20.65 5.97
C GLY A 760 31.07 19.72 6.76
N ASP A 761 32.31 19.51 6.30
CA ASP A 761 33.34 18.84 7.09
C ASP A 761 33.74 19.70 8.30
N ALA A 762 32.86 19.79 9.29
CA ALA A 762 33.22 20.21 10.62
C ALA A 762 34.11 19.10 11.17
N THR A 763 35.42 19.35 11.23
CA THR A 763 36.43 18.46 11.83
C THR A 763 36.30 18.38 13.36
N GLY A 764 35.08 18.42 13.89
CA GLY A 764 34.78 18.59 15.31
C GLY A 764 34.00 17.43 15.91
N GLU A 765 34.27 17.15 17.17
CA GLU A 765 33.36 16.40 18.05
C GLU A 765 32.13 17.29 18.35
N GLY A 766 30.92 16.75 18.17
CA GLY A 766 29.68 17.51 18.41
C GLY A 766 28.48 16.92 17.70
N VAL A 767 27.29 17.44 18.02
CA VAL A 767 26.01 16.92 17.50
C VAL A 767 25.87 17.20 16.00
N PHE A 768 26.41 18.33 15.54
CA PHE A 768 26.44 18.74 14.14
C PHE A 768 27.36 17.90 13.24
N ALA A 769 28.29 17.12 13.81
CA ALA A 769 29.14 16.22 13.04
C ALA A 769 28.43 14.89 12.70
N ARG A 770 27.27 14.61 13.32
CA ARG A 770 26.61 13.30 13.23
C ARG A 770 25.26 13.33 12.51
N GLN A 771 24.71 14.49 12.23
CA GLN A 771 23.51 14.66 11.40
C GLN A 771 23.62 15.96 10.61
N GLY A 772 23.05 15.99 9.41
CA GLY A 772 22.98 17.22 8.64
C GLY A 772 22.10 17.13 7.41
N VAL A 773 22.12 18.19 6.62
CA VAL A 773 21.37 18.34 5.38
C VAL A 773 22.35 18.25 4.22
N LEU A 774 22.13 17.28 3.34
CA LEU A 774 22.78 17.18 2.04
C LEU A 774 21.92 17.90 1.00
N VAL A 775 22.55 18.72 0.17
CA VAL A 775 21.91 19.35 -0.98
C VAL A 775 22.68 18.96 -2.24
N ALA A 776 21.96 18.58 -3.28
CA ALA A 776 22.53 18.19 -4.56
C ALA A 776 21.58 18.59 -5.70
N GLU A 777 22.13 18.98 -6.85
CA GLU A 777 21.35 19.42 -8.01
C GLU A 777 21.48 18.42 -9.17
N GLU A 778 20.35 18.09 -9.78
CA GLU A 778 20.30 17.33 -11.03
C GLU A 778 20.73 18.23 -12.19
N PRO A 779 21.67 17.81 -13.07
CA PRO A 779 22.12 18.65 -14.17
C PRO A 779 20.98 19.21 -15.03
N ALA A 780 20.99 20.53 -15.29
CA ALA A 780 19.93 21.23 -16.02
C ALA A 780 19.75 20.80 -17.50
N SER A 781 20.70 20.06 -18.07
CA SER A 781 20.57 19.51 -19.42
C SER A 781 19.90 18.13 -19.38
N ALA A 782 18.60 18.06 -19.71
CA ALA A 782 18.14 16.89 -20.44
C ALA A 782 19.00 16.79 -21.71
N ARG A 783 19.59 15.63 -22.00
CA ARG A 783 20.49 15.46 -23.14
C ARG A 783 19.75 15.77 -24.45
N ALA A 784 19.88 17.00 -24.96
CA ALA A 784 19.53 17.33 -26.34
C ALA A 784 20.54 16.73 -27.33
N GLY A 785 21.75 16.39 -26.85
CA GLY A 785 22.77 15.70 -27.63
C GLY A 785 22.31 14.30 -28.03
N GLY A 786 22.46 13.97 -29.31
CA GLY A 786 22.04 12.68 -29.87
C GLY A 786 21.49 12.79 -31.29
N ARG A 787 21.05 11.67 -31.86
CA ARG A 787 20.46 11.63 -33.21
C ARG A 787 18.95 11.68 -33.14
N TRP A 788 18.33 12.57 -33.90
CA TRP A 788 16.89 12.75 -33.93
C TRP A 788 16.33 12.53 -35.33
N LEU A 789 15.25 11.77 -35.45
CA LEU A 789 14.51 11.60 -36.71
C LEU A 789 13.25 12.46 -36.66
N ILE A 790 13.06 13.37 -37.61
CA ILE A 790 11.92 14.29 -37.63
C ILE A 790 11.15 14.09 -38.93
N LEU A 791 9.97 13.47 -38.83
CA LEU A 791 9.03 13.35 -39.93
C LEU A 791 8.22 14.65 -40.00
N SER A 792 8.69 15.59 -40.82
CA SER A 792 8.21 16.97 -40.85
C SER A 792 6.84 17.10 -41.50
N ASP A 793 6.12 18.17 -41.15
CA ASP A 793 4.99 18.71 -41.90
C ASP A 793 5.46 19.45 -43.16
N ALA A 794 4.55 19.62 -44.12
CA ALA A 794 4.76 20.36 -45.36
C ALA A 794 4.89 21.88 -45.14
N ALA A 795 4.40 22.42 -44.02
CA ALA A 795 4.54 23.83 -43.65
C ALA A 795 5.90 24.16 -42.99
N GLY A 796 6.77 23.18 -42.80
CA GLY A 796 8.17 23.34 -42.38
C GLY A 796 8.37 23.56 -40.87
N ARG A 797 7.41 23.20 -40.00
CA ARG A 797 7.59 23.29 -38.55
C ARG A 797 8.61 22.26 -38.06
N GLY A 798 8.61 21.05 -38.63
CA GLY A 798 9.63 20.02 -38.36
C GLY A 798 11.05 20.47 -38.68
N ARG A 799 11.26 21.28 -39.73
CA ARG A 799 12.57 21.88 -40.01
C ARG A 799 13.03 22.89 -38.97
N ARG A 800 12.11 23.74 -38.47
CA ARG A 800 12.44 24.69 -37.38
C ARG A 800 12.80 23.97 -36.09
N LEU A 801 12.08 22.89 -35.77
CA LEU A 801 12.41 22.05 -34.62
C LEU A 801 13.81 21.43 -34.76
N ALA A 802 14.18 21.00 -35.98
CA ALA A 802 15.52 20.48 -36.25
C ALA A 802 16.60 21.54 -36.00
N GLU A 803 16.40 22.78 -36.49
CA GLU A 803 17.32 23.91 -36.29
C GLU A 803 17.50 24.23 -34.79
N GLU A 804 16.41 24.20 -34.02
CA GLU A 804 16.46 24.42 -32.56
C GLU A 804 17.21 23.30 -31.83
N LEU A 805 16.97 22.04 -32.18
CA LEU A 805 17.67 20.89 -31.59
C LEU A 805 19.16 20.88 -31.95
N GLU A 806 19.51 21.21 -33.20
CA GLU A 806 20.90 21.30 -33.66
C GLU A 806 21.67 22.43 -32.96
N ALA A 807 21.00 23.56 -32.69
CA ALA A 807 21.57 24.65 -31.87
C ALA A 807 21.93 24.20 -30.44
N HIS A 808 21.30 23.12 -29.95
CA HIS A 808 21.57 22.50 -28.64
C HIS A 808 22.41 21.22 -28.74
N GLY A 809 23.09 20.99 -29.88
CA GLY A 809 24.07 19.91 -30.06
C GLY A 809 23.50 18.57 -30.52
N ALA A 810 22.24 18.54 -30.99
CA ALA A 810 21.66 17.36 -31.64
C ALA A 810 22.16 17.21 -33.09
N SER A 811 22.01 16.00 -33.65
CA SER A 811 22.09 15.75 -35.09
C SER A 811 20.71 15.32 -35.59
N CYS A 812 20.07 16.14 -36.41
CA CYS A 812 18.70 15.91 -36.85
C CYS A 812 18.67 15.35 -38.29
N HIS A 813 17.85 14.34 -38.51
CA HIS A 813 17.51 13.84 -39.84
C HIS A 813 16.04 14.17 -40.10
N VAL A 814 15.79 15.13 -40.99
CA VAL A 814 14.44 15.59 -41.32
C VAL A 814 13.98 14.90 -42.59
N VAL A 815 12.83 14.23 -42.53
CA VAL A 815 12.18 13.56 -43.65
C VAL A 815 10.86 14.28 -43.94
N VAL A 816 10.66 14.74 -45.18
CA VAL A 816 9.38 15.35 -45.57
C VAL A 816 8.41 14.31 -46.16
N PRO A 817 7.08 14.50 -46.09
CA PRO A 817 6.10 13.47 -46.47
C PRO A 817 6.22 13.02 -47.94
N GLN A 818 6.71 13.92 -48.80
CA GLN A 818 6.94 13.68 -50.24
C GLN A 818 8.09 12.68 -50.49
N GLU A 819 9.06 12.58 -49.58
CA GLU A 819 10.21 11.66 -49.67
C GLU A 819 9.84 10.23 -49.26
N LEU A 820 8.78 10.06 -48.45
CA LEU A 820 8.27 8.75 -48.02
C LEU A 820 7.37 8.07 -49.06
N ALA A 821 7.06 8.74 -50.18
CA ALA A 821 6.17 8.24 -51.24
C ALA A 821 4.87 7.60 -50.70
N LEU A 822 4.22 8.28 -49.74
CA LEU A 822 2.96 7.88 -49.09
C LEU A 822 1.79 7.94 -50.09
N THR A 823 1.79 7.09 -51.12
CA THR A 823 0.62 6.89 -51.99
C THR A 823 -0.37 5.92 -51.30
N ALA A 824 -1.66 6.05 -51.60
CA ALA A 824 -2.72 5.32 -50.93
C ALA A 824 -2.62 3.78 -51.03
N ASP A 825 -1.81 3.24 -51.95
CA ASP A 825 -1.89 1.84 -52.38
C ASP A 825 -0.80 0.87 -51.89
N ALA A 826 0.04 1.20 -50.90
CA ALA A 826 0.99 0.19 -50.38
C ALA A 826 1.43 0.40 -48.91
N GLU A 827 0.66 -0.14 -47.98
CA GLU A 827 1.04 -0.34 -46.55
C GLU A 827 2.44 -0.97 -46.41
N THR A 828 2.73 -1.99 -47.21
CA THR A 828 4.03 -2.68 -47.22
C THR A 828 5.18 -1.74 -47.62
N ALA A 829 4.96 -0.80 -48.53
CA ALA A 829 6.00 0.13 -48.96
C ALA A 829 6.34 1.14 -47.85
N ARG A 830 5.33 1.63 -47.12
CA ARG A 830 5.52 2.55 -45.99
C ARG A 830 6.28 1.89 -44.84
N ARG A 831 5.90 0.67 -44.46
CA ARG A 831 6.63 -0.09 -43.44
C ARG A 831 8.07 -0.35 -43.85
N ASN A 832 8.32 -0.69 -45.11
CA ASN A 832 9.68 -0.86 -45.61
C ASN A 832 10.49 0.45 -45.58
N ALA A 833 9.86 1.60 -45.82
CA ALA A 833 10.51 2.91 -45.73
C ALA A 833 10.87 3.26 -44.28
N PHE A 834 9.95 3.08 -43.33
CA PHE A 834 10.22 3.30 -41.90
C PHE A 834 11.26 2.32 -41.36
N ALA A 835 11.16 1.04 -41.70
CA ALA A 835 12.17 0.05 -41.34
C ALA A 835 13.56 0.46 -41.84
N ARG A 836 13.68 0.98 -43.07
CA ARG A 836 14.96 1.50 -43.57
C ARG A 836 15.46 2.71 -42.79
N LEU A 837 14.60 3.69 -42.49
CA LEU A 837 14.98 4.88 -41.71
C LEU A 837 15.43 4.55 -40.29
N ILE A 838 14.79 3.54 -39.67
CA ILE A 838 15.14 3.06 -38.33
C ILE A 838 16.41 2.21 -38.37
N ASP A 839 16.57 1.39 -39.41
CA ASP A 839 17.69 0.45 -39.54
C ASP A 839 18.93 1.01 -40.20
N GLU A 840 18.87 2.18 -40.84
CA GLU A 840 19.96 2.83 -41.58
C GLU A 840 21.29 2.67 -40.84
N ARG A 841 22.12 1.75 -41.37
CA ARG A 841 23.21 1.06 -40.64
C ARG A 841 24.43 1.94 -40.33
N SER A 842 24.35 3.24 -40.55
CA SER A 842 25.48 4.16 -40.59
C SER A 842 25.55 5.19 -39.44
N GLY A 843 24.63 5.19 -38.45
CA GLY A 843 24.63 6.26 -37.44
C GLY A 843 24.28 5.93 -35.97
N GLY A 844 24.11 4.68 -35.55
CA GLY A 844 23.75 4.36 -34.15
C GLY A 844 22.28 4.66 -33.77
N ALA A 845 21.92 4.49 -32.49
CA ALA A 845 20.54 4.60 -32.01
C ALA A 845 19.97 6.03 -32.10
N TRP A 846 18.65 6.14 -32.31
CA TRP A 846 17.92 7.39 -32.27
C TRP A 846 17.62 7.78 -30.82
N SER A 847 18.01 8.99 -30.45
CA SER A 847 17.66 9.66 -29.20
C SER A 847 16.22 10.17 -29.19
N GLY A 848 15.58 10.17 -30.37
CA GLY A 848 14.19 10.56 -30.49
C GLY A 848 13.63 10.55 -31.90
N ILE A 849 12.32 10.29 -32.04
CA ILE A 849 11.59 10.39 -33.31
C ILE A 849 10.40 11.33 -33.14
N VAL A 850 10.29 12.37 -33.95
CA VAL A 850 9.15 13.30 -33.94
C VAL A 850 8.32 13.12 -35.21
N HIS A 851 7.01 12.97 -35.09
CA HIS A 851 6.07 12.80 -36.19
C HIS A 851 5.09 13.98 -36.25
N LEU A 852 5.17 14.76 -37.33
CA LEU A 852 4.34 15.96 -37.55
C LEU A 852 3.35 15.81 -38.72
N GLY A 853 3.19 14.61 -39.29
CA GLY A 853 2.38 14.40 -40.50
C GLY A 853 0.88 14.70 -40.34
N ALA A 854 0.38 14.68 -39.11
CA ALA A 854 -0.99 15.09 -38.82
C ALA A 854 -1.23 16.61 -38.99
N LEU A 855 -0.17 17.43 -39.03
CA LEU A 855 -0.29 18.88 -39.19
C LEU A 855 -0.69 19.32 -40.61
N ASP A 856 -0.48 18.46 -41.60
CA ASP A 856 -0.78 18.74 -43.01
C ASP A 856 -2.25 18.53 -43.36
N THR A 857 -3.06 18.03 -42.42
CA THR A 857 -4.51 17.88 -42.61
C THR A 857 -5.19 19.25 -42.66
N THR A 858 -5.91 19.57 -43.74
CA THR A 858 -6.65 20.83 -43.90
C THR A 858 -8.12 20.66 -43.56
N ALA A 859 -8.58 21.31 -42.48
CA ALA A 859 -10.00 21.43 -42.17
C ALA A 859 -10.55 22.80 -42.65
N PRO A 860 -11.80 22.87 -43.15
CA PRO A 860 -12.73 21.75 -43.35
C PRO A 860 -12.33 20.90 -44.57
N LEU A 861 -12.59 19.59 -44.51
CA LEU A 861 -12.38 18.63 -45.61
C LEU A 861 -13.19 19.06 -46.85
N GLY A 862 -12.57 19.84 -47.72
CA GLY A 862 -13.27 20.57 -48.79
C GLY A 862 -13.91 19.66 -49.86
N ASN A 863 -13.32 18.50 -50.17
CA ASN A 863 -13.68 17.68 -51.32
C ASN A 863 -13.98 16.18 -51.01
N GLY A 864 -14.59 15.88 -49.85
CA GLY A 864 -15.14 14.54 -49.56
C GLY A 864 -14.11 13.43 -49.27
N ILE A 865 -14.54 12.15 -49.39
CA ILE A 865 -13.86 10.93 -48.90
C ILE A 865 -12.36 10.84 -49.23
N ARG A 866 -11.90 11.40 -50.36
CA ARG A 866 -10.48 11.36 -50.74
C ARG A 866 -9.57 12.20 -49.85
N ASP A 867 -10.06 13.34 -49.37
CA ASP A 867 -9.30 14.20 -48.44
C ASP A 867 -9.19 13.53 -47.07
N LEU A 868 -10.20 12.73 -46.69
CA LEU A 868 -10.21 11.92 -45.47
C LEU A 868 -9.22 10.75 -45.56
N ASP A 869 -9.18 10.03 -46.69
CA ASP A 869 -8.21 8.95 -46.90
C ASP A 869 -6.76 9.47 -46.85
N ALA A 870 -6.49 10.62 -47.48
CA ALA A 870 -5.18 11.26 -47.41
C ALA A 870 -4.79 11.65 -45.97
N ALA A 871 -5.74 12.21 -45.20
CA ALA A 871 -5.53 12.57 -43.80
C ALA A 871 -5.31 11.35 -42.88
N LEU A 872 -6.05 10.25 -43.11
CA LEU A 872 -5.87 8.98 -42.40
C LEU A 872 -4.50 8.37 -42.70
N VAL A 873 -4.03 8.47 -43.93
CA VAL A 873 -2.72 7.97 -44.34
C VAL A 873 -1.59 8.80 -43.74
N SER A 874 -1.65 10.13 -43.79
CA SER A 874 -0.58 11.01 -43.29
C SER A 874 -0.51 11.09 -41.77
N GLY A 875 -1.64 10.89 -41.08
CA GLY A 875 -1.74 10.81 -39.62
C GLY A 875 -1.66 9.38 -39.11
N CYS A 876 -2.82 8.75 -38.91
CA CYS A 876 -2.98 7.49 -38.17
C CYS A 876 -2.20 6.31 -38.77
N ALA A 877 -2.30 6.08 -40.08
CA ALA A 877 -1.65 4.93 -40.71
C ALA A 877 -0.12 5.06 -40.68
N SER A 878 0.39 6.27 -40.90
CA SER A 878 1.82 6.57 -40.82
C SER A 878 2.39 6.37 -39.41
N VAL A 879 1.67 6.81 -38.38
CA VAL A 879 2.04 6.57 -36.97
C VAL A 879 2.04 5.06 -36.63
N LEU A 880 1.03 4.32 -37.09
CA LEU A 880 0.94 2.88 -36.87
C LEU A 880 2.12 2.13 -37.53
N ASP A 881 2.39 2.42 -38.81
CA ASP A 881 3.47 1.79 -39.55
C ASP A 881 4.86 2.13 -38.96
N LEU A 882 5.05 3.36 -38.49
CA LEU A 882 6.25 3.78 -37.74
C LEU A 882 6.40 2.98 -36.44
N THR A 883 5.32 2.89 -35.65
CA THR A 883 5.34 2.21 -34.35
C THR A 883 5.64 0.72 -34.50
N ILE A 884 5.02 0.07 -35.48
CA ILE A 884 5.30 -1.33 -35.83
C ILE A 884 6.77 -1.50 -36.24
N SER A 885 7.32 -0.57 -37.03
CA SER A 885 8.71 -0.64 -37.47
C SER A 885 9.69 -0.45 -36.30
N CYS A 886 9.39 0.45 -35.37
CA CYS A 886 10.18 0.64 -34.14
C CYS A 886 10.13 -0.59 -33.23
N ALA A 887 8.95 -1.23 -33.09
CA ALA A 887 8.77 -2.42 -32.27
C ALA A 887 9.51 -3.66 -32.83
N ASN A 888 9.70 -3.71 -34.15
CA ASN A 888 10.44 -4.79 -34.82
C ASN A 888 11.96 -4.53 -34.91
N ALA A 889 12.43 -3.35 -34.51
CA ALA A 889 13.85 -3.01 -34.51
C ALA A 889 14.59 -3.63 -33.33
N GLU A 890 15.93 -3.68 -33.39
CA GLU A 890 16.75 -4.17 -32.28
C GLU A 890 16.51 -3.35 -30.99
N PRO A 891 16.40 -4.00 -29.82
CA PRO A 891 16.20 -3.32 -28.54
C PRO A 891 17.24 -2.22 -28.29
N GLY A 892 16.79 -1.02 -27.92
CA GLY A 892 17.66 0.13 -27.64
C GLY A 892 17.99 1.01 -28.85
N ARG A 893 17.46 0.73 -30.05
CA ARG A 893 17.61 1.60 -31.22
C ARG A 893 16.74 2.86 -31.22
N VAL A 894 15.66 2.89 -30.46
CA VAL A 894 14.66 3.98 -30.49
C VAL A 894 14.11 4.23 -29.09
N SER A 895 14.22 5.46 -28.60
CA SER A 895 13.39 6.01 -27.52
C SER A 895 13.63 7.51 -27.40
N PRO A 896 12.61 8.38 -27.20
CA PRO A 896 11.14 8.26 -27.37
C PRO A 896 10.58 8.56 -28.80
N ILE A 897 9.27 8.34 -29.02
CA ILE A 897 8.51 8.82 -30.19
C ILE A 897 7.52 9.92 -29.75
N TRP A 898 7.52 11.08 -30.41
CA TRP A 898 6.56 12.18 -30.19
C TRP A 898 5.65 12.34 -31.39
N ILE A 899 4.34 12.47 -31.15
CA ILE A 899 3.33 12.68 -32.19
C ILE A 899 2.73 14.07 -32.00
N VAL A 900 2.81 14.91 -33.03
CA VAL A 900 2.33 16.29 -33.00
C VAL A 900 1.03 16.39 -33.80
N THR A 901 -0.06 16.79 -33.13
CA THR A 901 -1.40 16.88 -33.72
C THR A 901 -1.90 18.33 -33.79
N ARG A 902 -2.85 18.61 -34.70
CA ARG A 902 -3.58 19.90 -34.72
C ARG A 902 -4.71 19.88 -33.69
N GLY A 903 -5.00 21.03 -33.10
CA GLY A 903 -6.15 21.18 -32.20
C GLY A 903 -5.93 20.64 -30.79
N ALA A 904 -4.68 20.40 -30.37
CA ALA A 904 -4.36 20.15 -28.97
C ALA A 904 -4.90 21.31 -28.11
N GLN A 905 -5.79 21.00 -27.16
CA GLN A 905 -6.39 22.00 -26.28
C GLN A 905 -5.44 22.28 -25.11
N SER A 906 -5.32 23.54 -24.72
CA SER A 906 -4.61 23.89 -23.50
C SER A 906 -5.40 23.40 -22.30
N VAL A 907 -4.74 22.73 -21.36
CA VAL A 907 -5.32 22.33 -20.07
C VAL A 907 -5.51 23.55 -19.15
N THR A 908 -4.93 24.71 -19.49
CA THR A 908 -5.08 25.95 -18.72
C THR A 908 -6.29 26.76 -19.19
N GLY A 909 -7.45 26.46 -18.60
CA GLY A 909 -8.41 27.48 -18.13
C GLY A 909 -9.09 28.43 -19.12
N ASP A 910 -9.15 28.15 -20.43
CA ASP A 910 -10.06 28.89 -21.31
C ASP A 910 -11.20 27.98 -21.80
N GLU A 911 -12.39 28.24 -21.25
CA GLU A 911 -13.64 27.48 -21.40
C GLU A 911 -14.20 27.52 -22.83
N SER A 912 -13.58 26.79 -23.75
CA SER A 912 -14.23 26.42 -25.01
C SER A 912 -14.14 24.91 -25.23
N PHE A 913 -14.95 24.18 -24.46
CA PHE A 913 -15.15 22.75 -24.63
C PHE A 913 -15.81 22.48 -25.99
N VAL A 914 -15.01 22.14 -26.99
CA VAL A 914 -15.53 21.66 -28.28
C VAL A 914 -15.61 20.14 -28.21
N SER A 915 -16.84 19.61 -28.26
CA SER A 915 -17.12 18.17 -28.34
C SER A 915 -16.23 17.47 -29.39
N PRO A 916 -15.69 16.27 -29.11
CA PRO A 916 -14.87 15.50 -30.06
C PRO A 916 -15.55 15.25 -31.42
N GLN A 917 -16.88 15.34 -31.47
CA GLN A 917 -17.67 15.21 -32.70
C GLN A 917 -17.48 16.39 -33.68
N HIS A 918 -16.83 17.48 -33.26
CA HIS A 918 -16.52 18.63 -34.09
C HIS A 918 -15.02 18.75 -34.43
N ALA A 919 -14.20 17.74 -34.11
CA ALA A 919 -12.77 17.71 -34.37
C ALA A 919 -12.37 16.77 -35.53
N THR A 920 -13.24 16.61 -36.53
CA THR A 920 -12.93 15.98 -37.83
C THR A 920 -13.11 16.96 -38.97
#